data_AF-A0AAJ0FE82-F1
#
_entry.id   AF-A0AAJ0FE82-F1
#
_cell.length_a   1.000
_cell.length_b   1.000
_cell.length_c   1.000
_cell.angle_alpha   90.00
_cell.angle_beta   90.00
_cell.angle_gamma   90.00
#
_symmetry.space_group_name_H-M   'P 1'
#
loop_
_entity.id
_entity.type
_entity.pdbx_description
1 polymer ?
#
loop_
_entity_poly.entity_id
_entity_poly.type
_entity_poly.pdbx_seq_one_letter_code
_entity_poly.pdbx_strand_id
1 'polypeptide(L)'
;MGIATTTLYTDADARSQHAGASPHSIGLGPPAAYLDGDRIIALARRRGIQALHPGYGFLSENAAFARKCADAGIVFVGPPPTAMSEMGDKARSKEIMTAAGVPCVPGYHGGEQEPAQLLSRAREVRFPVLLKSVKGGGGKGMRIVEREEEFEAQLRSARAEARASFGEGGEVMLVERYVVRPRHVEVQVFADRHGNCVALGERDCSVQRRHQKILEESPAPLLDDLTRKDLWDKARTAALAVGYVGAGTVEFILDKDTGEFFFMEMNTRLQVEHPVSEMVTGTDLVEWQFRVAAGERLPLTQDEIETRINERGAAIEARIYAENPEKGFFPDSGKLVHLATPKTDEDVRIDAGFVEGDTVSEAYDGMIAKLIVRGRDRETAIRKMYLALQDYEVVGLSTNIEFLKRLCQSKAFIEGDVETGFIEKWRSELFEARHTDNEVFVQAALGLLGKELDKNAGLGELSSESLGFGAASTQNQRRFAFRVRDDTTAEEGDVVEVQLTQRGTSLFDARVSRKDTDPETFENVVSESRTPSTTKTTLTTFYPSTRIETTVVQNPDDKEKLTIFQHGVKTELELIAPQWFEKALGLKEATASVVAPMPCKILRNEVAEGQTVEKGAPLVVIESMKMETVIRSPQDGVIKKLAHKEGDICKAGTVLVLFEEGQEHIEQ
;
A
#
# COMPACT_ATOMS: atom_id res chain seq x y z
N MET A 1 15.38 -23.61 12.66
CA MET A 1 14.89 -24.99 12.50
C MET A 1 15.80 -25.92 11.70
N GLY A 2 16.78 -25.44 10.91
CA GLY A 2 17.70 -26.32 10.17
C GLY A 2 17.08 -27.06 8.98
N ILE A 3 15.96 -26.57 8.45
CA ILE A 3 15.23 -27.15 7.32
C ILE A 3 15.88 -26.68 6.02
N ALA A 4 16.10 -27.60 5.08
CA ALA A 4 16.56 -27.25 3.73
C ALA A 4 15.42 -26.57 2.95
N THR A 5 15.62 -25.32 2.57
CA THR A 5 14.58 -24.50 1.92
C THR A 5 14.82 -24.40 0.43
N THR A 6 13.78 -24.64 -0.37
CA THR A 6 13.79 -24.35 -1.82
C THR A 6 12.74 -23.30 -2.12
N THR A 7 13.12 -22.20 -2.76
CA THR A 7 12.18 -21.13 -3.15
C THR A 7 11.74 -21.26 -4.60
N LEU A 8 10.57 -20.70 -4.91
CA LEU A 8 10.04 -20.61 -6.27
C LEU A 8 10.09 -19.14 -6.70
N TYR A 9 10.40 -18.91 -7.97
CA TYR A 9 10.36 -17.58 -8.57
C TYR A 9 9.84 -17.65 -10.01
N THR A 10 9.45 -16.51 -10.54
CA THR A 10 9.02 -16.25 -11.92
C THR A 10 10.00 -15.30 -12.59
N ASP A 11 9.88 -15.10 -13.90
CA ASP A 11 10.77 -14.19 -14.63
C ASP A 11 10.68 -12.73 -14.11
N ALA A 12 9.52 -12.33 -13.57
CA ALA A 12 9.30 -10.98 -13.05
C ALA A 12 9.96 -10.71 -11.68
N ASP A 13 10.16 -11.74 -10.85
CA ASP A 13 10.71 -11.63 -9.50
C ASP A 13 11.99 -12.46 -9.32
N ALA A 14 12.66 -12.85 -10.41
CA ALA A 14 13.89 -13.63 -10.38
C ALA A 14 15.06 -12.97 -9.62
N ARG A 15 14.98 -11.67 -9.37
CA ARG A 15 15.97 -10.88 -8.62
C ARG A 15 15.48 -10.43 -7.24
N SER A 16 14.26 -10.80 -6.86
CA SER A 16 13.69 -10.46 -5.56
C SER A 16 14.44 -11.16 -4.42
N GLN A 17 14.25 -10.66 -3.20
CA GLN A 17 14.94 -11.19 -2.03
C GLN A 17 14.66 -12.69 -1.79
N HIS A 18 13.42 -13.17 -1.96
CA HIS A 18 13.10 -14.59 -1.71
C HIS A 18 13.73 -15.52 -2.77
N ALA A 19 13.88 -15.06 -4.02
CA ALA A 19 14.59 -15.82 -5.05
C ALA A 19 16.07 -16.00 -4.69
N GLY A 20 16.67 -15.02 -4.01
CA GLY A 20 18.06 -15.05 -3.52
C GLY A 20 18.26 -15.63 -2.11
N ALA A 21 17.17 -15.87 -1.36
CA ALA A 21 17.25 -16.28 0.06
C ALA A 21 17.74 -17.72 0.27
N SER A 22 17.78 -18.54 -0.77
CA SER A 22 18.30 -19.91 -0.73
C SER A 22 19.20 -20.20 -1.93
N PRO A 23 20.25 -21.03 -1.79
CA PRO A 23 20.99 -21.56 -2.94
C PRO A 23 20.13 -22.51 -3.81
N HIS A 24 18.96 -22.93 -3.31
CA HIS A 24 18.00 -23.75 -4.03
C HIS A 24 16.78 -22.92 -4.42
N SER A 25 16.76 -22.45 -5.68
CA SER A 25 15.65 -21.67 -6.23
C SER A 25 15.23 -22.22 -7.58
N ILE A 26 13.93 -22.27 -7.85
CA ILE A 26 13.37 -22.87 -9.08
C ILE A 26 12.54 -21.83 -9.84
N GLY A 27 12.95 -21.58 -11.09
CA GLY A 27 12.20 -20.74 -12.03
C GLY A 27 10.94 -21.42 -12.58
N LEU A 28 9.81 -20.74 -12.46
CA LEU A 28 8.50 -21.14 -12.96
C LEU A 28 8.16 -20.50 -14.33
N GLY A 29 8.92 -19.50 -14.78
CA GLY A 29 8.64 -18.77 -16.02
C GLY A 29 7.63 -17.63 -15.77
N PRO A 30 6.51 -17.52 -16.50
CA PRO A 30 5.65 -16.35 -16.46
C PRO A 30 4.97 -16.15 -15.08
N PRO A 31 4.56 -14.91 -14.73
CA PRO A 31 4.00 -14.58 -13.41
C PRO A 31 2.84 -15.46 -12.93
N ALA A 32 1.94 -15.85 -13.83
CA ALA A 32 0.79 -16.68 -13.49
C ALA A 32 1.16 -18.11 -13.01
N ALA A 33 2.42 -18.53 -13.18
CA ALA A 33 2.87 -19.88 -12.85
C ALA A 33 2.86 -20.20 -11.35
N TYR A 34 2.77 -19.19 -10.46
CA TYR A 34 2.51 -19.44 -9.03
C TYR A 34 1.16 -20.11 -8.76
N LEU A 35 0.21 -20.04 -9.71
CA LEU A 35 -1.09 -20.69 -9.63
C LEU A 35 -1.11 -22.09 -10.26
N ASP A 36 0.00 -22.53 -10.87
CA ASP A 36 0.12 -23.85 -11.51
C ASP A 36 0.52 -24.92 -10.49
N GLY A 37 -0.46 -25.35 -9.70
CA GLY A 37 -0.25 -26.34 -8.64
C GLY A 37 0.27 -27.69 -9.15
N ASP A 38 -0.15 -28.13 -10.34
CA ASP A 38 0.29 -29.42 -10.90
C ASP A 38 1.78 -29.38 -11.26
N ARG A 39 2.25 -28.28 -11.84
CA ARG A 39 3.67 -28.07 -12.10
C ARG A 39 4.48 -27.98 -10.81
N ILE A 40 3.99 -27.28 -9.79
CA ILE A 40 4.67 -27.16 -8.49
C ILE A 40 4.84 -28.54 -7.85
N ILE A 41 3.80 -29.36 -7.82
CA ILE A 41 3.83 -30.72 -7.29
C ILE A 41 4.81 -31.60 -8.09
N ALA A 42 4.79 -31.52 -9.42
CA ALA A 42 5.71 -32.28 -10.27
C ALA A 42 7.19 -31.88 -10.05
N LEU A 43 7.46 -30.60 -9.80
CA LEU A 43 8.80 -30.11 -9.44
C LEU A 43 9.22 -30.62 -8.06
N ALA A 44 8.34 -30.51 -7.05
CA ALA A 44 8.59 -30.98 -5.71
C ALA A 44 8.95 -32.46 -5.67
N ARG A 45 8.19 -33.32 -6.38
CA ARG A 45 8.48 -34.76 -6.48
C ARG A 45 9.83 -35.04 -7.13
N ARG A 46 10.15 -34.37 -8.24
CA ARG A 46 11.44 -34.56 -8.95
C ARG A 46 12.66 -34.18 -8.10
N ARG A 47 12.47 -33.28 -7.13
CA ARG A 47 13.54 -32.76 -6.26
C ARG A 47 13.53 -33.38 -4.86
N GLY A 48 12.60 -34.28 -4.55
CA GLY A 48 12.48 -34.89 -3.23
C GLY A 48 12.04 -33.92 -2.13
N ILE A 49 11.29 -32.86 -2.48
CA ILE A 49 10.73 -31.91 -1.50
C ILE A 49 9.62 -32.62 -0.73
N GLN A 50 9.71 -32.56 0.61
CA GLN A 50 8.83 -33.30 1.52
C GLN A 50 7.60 -32.51 1.94
N ALA A 51 7.68 -31.17 1.93
CA ALA A 51 6.62 -30.30 2.37
C ALA A 51 6.54 -29.03 1.52
N LEU A 52 5.34 -28.49 1.36
CA LEU A 52 5.09 -27.21 0.70
C LEU A 52 4.40 -26.27 1.70
N HIS A 53 5.00 -25.10 1.91
CA HIS A 53 4.40 -24.00 2.66
C HIS A 53 3.81 -23.01 1.64
N PRO A 54 2.50 -22.79 1.62
CA PRO A 54 1.85 -21.98 0.59
C PRO A 54 1.85 -20.47 0.91
N GLY A 55 2.31 -20.07 2.10
CA GLY A 55 2.18 -18.70 2.59
C GLY A 55 0.71 -18.30 2.72
N TYR A 56 0.38 -17.18 2.07
CA TYR A 56 -0.96 -16.62 1.94
C TYR A 56 -1.21 -16.21 0.49
N GLY A 57 -2.49 -16.09 0.10
CA GLY A 57 -2.86 -15.91 -1.31
C GLY A 57 -2.48 -17.12 -2.17
N PHE A 58 -2.45 -16.95 -3.50
CA PHE A 58 -2.12 -18.00 -4.47
C PHE A 58 -2.87 -19.33 -4.23
N LEU A 59 -2.16 -20.38 -3.82
CA LEU A 59 -2.70 -21.73 -3.63
C LEU A 59 -2.98 -22.07 -2.16
N SER A 60 -2.80 -21.13 -1.23
CA SER A 60 -2.92 -21.37 0.22
C SER A 60 -4.31 -21.82 0.67
N GLU A 61 -5.37 -21.37 0.00
CA GLU A 61 -6.76 -21.72 0.32
C GLU A 61 -7.38 -22.64 -0.74
N ASN A 62 -6.54 -23.25 -1.58
CA ASN A 62 -6.99 -24.17 -2.62
C ASN A 62 -7.05 -25.61 -2.09
N ALA A 63 -8.24 -26.04 -1.66
CA ALA A 63 -8.47 -27.39 -1.14
C ALA A 63 -8.08 -28.50 -2.14
N ALA A 64 -8.26 -28.29 -3.45
CA ALA A 64 -7.88 -29.26 -4.46
C ALA A 64 -6.36 -29.40 -4.56
N PHE A 65 -5.62 -28.30 -4.46
CA PHE A 65 -4.15 -28.32 -4.41
C PHE A 65 -3.62 -29.03 -3.17
N ALA A 66 -4.16 -28.71 -1.98
CA ALA A 66 -3.78 -29.38 -0.74
C ALA A 66 -4.04 -30.90 -0.81
N ARG A 67 -5.15 -31.33 -1.41
CA ARG A 67 -5.45 -32.75 -1.67
C ARG A 67 -4.44 -33.39 -2.61
N LYS A 68 -4.13 -32.75 -3.74
CA LYS A 68 -3.12 -33.23 -4.69
C LYS A 68 -1.72 -33.35 -4.07
N CYS A 69 -1.36 -32.45 -3.14
CA CYS A 69 -0.12 -32.57 -2.37
C CYS A 69 -0.11 -33.86 -1.55
N ALA A 70 -1.18 -34.12 -0.80
CA ALA A 70 -1.32 -35.34 0.00
C ALA A 70 -1.27 -36.60 -0.86
N ASP A 71 -1.98 -36.63 -2.00
CA ASP A 71 -1.97 -37.74 -2.96
C ASP A 71 -0.57 -37.99 -3.56
N ALA A 72 0.25 -36.93 -3.64
CA ALA A 72 1.64 -36.98 -4.08
C ALA A 72 2.64 -37.36 -2.97
N GLY A 73 2.19 -37.55 -1.73
CA GLY A 73 3.04 -37.81 -0.57
C GLY A 73 3.81 -36.58 -0.07
N ILE A 74 3.36 -35.38 -0.44
CA ILE A 74 3.95 -34.10 -0.03
C ILE A 74 3.10 -33.49 1.08
N VAL A 75 3.72 -33.13 2.19
CA VAL A 75 3.03 -32.48 3.31
C VAL A 75 2.63 -31.06 2.91
N PHE A 76 1.34 -30.79 2.87
CA PHE A 76 0.84 -29.43 2.80
C PHE A 76 0.91 -28.80 4.20
N VAL A 77 1.69 -27.73 4.36
CA VAL A 77 1.87 -27.04 5.65
C VAL A 77 0.72 -26.05 5.83
N GLY A 78 -0.41 -26.54 6.32
CA GLY A 78 -1.64 -25.77 6.55
C GLY A 78 -2.82 -26.68 6.91
N PRO A 79 -4.06 -26.16 6.88
CA PRO A 79 -5.23 -26.94 7.27
C PRO A 79 -5.56 -28.06 6.29
N PRO A 80 -6.35 -29.06 6.74
CA PRO A 80 -6.75 -30.16 5.86
C PRO A 80 -7.69 -29.66 4.75
N PRO A 81 -7.69 -30.32 3.56
CA PRO A 81 -8.55 -29.95 2.43
C PRO A 81 -10.05 -29.87 2.77
N THR A 82 -10.52 -30.68 3.72
CA THR A 82 -11.92 -30.70 4.18
C THR A 82 -12.27 -29.39 4.87
N ALA A 83 -11.47 -28.95 5.85
CA ALA A 83 -11.68 -27.69 6.56
C ALA A 83 -11.65 -26.49 5.60
N MET A 84 -10.73 -26.50 4.62
CA MET A 84 -10.68 -25.48 3.57
C MET A 84 -11.96 -25.41 2.74
N SER A 85 -12.48 -26.57 2.30
CA SER A 85 -13.71 -26.63 1.51
C SER A 85 -14.94 -26.21 2.33
N GLU A 86 -15.01 -26.61 3.59
CA GLU A 86 -16.13 -26.26 4.48
C GLU A 86 -16.18 -24.77 4.79
N MET A 87 -15.03 -24.12 4.98
CA MET A 87 -14.93 -22.69 5.26
C MET A 87 -14.97 -21.81 4.01
N GLY A 88 -14.59 -22.35 2.84
CA GLY A 88 -14.68 -21.63 1.57
C GLY A 88 -16.11 -21.46 1.03
N ASP A 89 -17.08 -22.22 1.55
CA ASP A 89 -18.51 -22.06 1.24
C ASP A 89 -19.22 -21.28 2.35
N LYS A 90 -19.79 -20.12 2.01
CA LYS A 90 -20.43 -19.21 2.97
C LYS A 90 -21.69 -19.79 3.63
N ALA A 91 -22.47 -20.59 2.90
CA ALA A 91 -23.67 -21.19 3.48
C ALA A 91 -23.28 -22.33 4.42
N ARG A 92 -22.37 -23.19 3.94
CA ARG A 92 -21.88 -24.34 4.72
C ARG A 92 -21.14 -23.91 5.99
N SER A 93 -20.28 -22.90 5.89
CA SER A 93 -19.55 -22.36 7.05
C SER A 93 -20.51 -21.85 8.12
N LYS A 94 -21.54 -21.08 7.75
CA LYS A 94 -22.55 -20.60 8.70
C LYS A 94 -23.35 -21.71 9.37
N GLU A 95 -23.71 -22.76 8.63
CA GLU A 95 -24.39 -23.93 9.22
C GLU A 95 -23.52 -24.58 10.30
N ILE A 96 -22.23 -24.79 10.02
CA ILE A 96 -21.28 -25.39 10.96
C ILE A 96 -21.10 -24.48 12.17
N MET A 97 -20.88 -23.17 11.97
CA MET A 97 -20.68 -22.21 13.05
C MET A 97 -21.91 -22.09 13.95
N THR A 98 -23.11 -22.05 13.36
CA THR A 98 -24.36 -22.01 14.12
C THR A 98 -24.55 -23.29 14.94
N ALA A 99 -24.27 -24.46 14.35
CA ALA A 99 -24.32 -25.74 15.05
C ALA A 99 -23.27 -25.84 16.18
N ALA A 100 -22.13 -25.17 16.02
CA ALA A 100 -21.07 -25.07 17.02
C ALA A 100 -21.33 -24.01 18.11
N GLY A 101 -22.45 -23.27 18.04
CA GLY A 101 -22.78 -22.22 19.00
C GLY A 101 -21.91 -20.96 18.88
N VAL A 102 -21.34 -20.72 17.70
CA VAL A 102 -20.63 -19.49 17.34
C VAL A 102 -21.66 -18.50 16.78
N PRO A 103 -21.73 -17.27 17.31
CA PRO A 103 -22.74 -16.30 16.86
C PRO A 103 -22.49 -15.90 15.41
N CYS A 104 -23.45 -16.13 14.52
CA CYS A 104 -23.42 -15.67 13.12
C CYS A 104 -24.27 -14.42 12.95
N VAL A 105 -23.95 -13.57 11.97
CA VAL A 105 -24.76 -12.38 11.67
C VAL A 105 -26.21 -12.83 11.37
N PRO A 106 -27.22 -12.30 12.09
CA PRO A 106 -28.61 -12.63 11.84
C PRO A 106 -28.98 -12.39 10.39
N GLY A 107 -29.63 -13.35 9.74
CA GLY A 107 -29.92 -13.25 8.32
C GLY A 107 -30.56 -14.49 7.73
N TYR A 108 -30.89 -14.39 6.44
CA TYR A 108 -31.41 -15.47 5.61
C TYR A 108 -30.35 -15.94 4.62
N HIS A 109 -30.17 -17.26 4.58
CA HIS A 109 -29.23 -17.96 3.70
C HIS A 109 -29.84 -19.22 3.06
N GLY A 110 -31.16 -19.26 2.96
CA GLY A 110 -31.89 -20.37 2.37
C GLY A 110 -31.89 -20.35 0.83
N GLY A 111 -32.37 -21.45 0.25
CA GLY A 111 -32.41 -21.64 -1.20
C GLY A 111 -33.51 -20.86 -1.94
N GLU A 112 -34.43 -20.20 -1.24
CA GLU A 112 -35.50 -19.43 -1.89
C GLU A 112 -34.95 -18.06 -2.32
N GLN A 113 -34.96 -17.80 -3.62
CA GLN A 113 -34.30 -16.64 -4.21
C GLN A 113 -35.27 -15.68 -4.93
N GLU A 114 -36.58 -15.91 -4.81
CA GLU A 114 -37.58 -15.00 -5.36
C GLU A 114 -37.49 -13.61 -4.68
N PRO A 115 -37.48 -12.48 -5.43
CA PRO A 115 -37.32 -11.14 -4.85
C PRO A 115 -38.29 -10.82 -3.72
N ALA A 116 -39.57 -11.22 -3.86
CA ALA A 116 -40.59 -11.01 -2.84
C ALA A 116 -40.29 -11.78 -1.54
N GLN A 117 -39.72 -12.98 -1.65
CA GLN A 117 -39.33 -13.79 -0.49
C GLN A 117 -38.12 -13.17 0.21
N LEU A 118 -37.10 -12.76 -0.54
CA LEU A 118 -35.92 -12.08 0.01
C LEU A 118 -36.31 -10.76 0.71
N LEU A 119 -37.27 -10.01 0.15
CA LEU A 119 -37.83 -8.82 0.78
C LEU A 119 -38.54 -9.15 2.10
N SER A 120 -39.34 -10.22 2.14
CA SER A 120 -39.98 -10.68 3.38
C SER A 120 -38.95 -11.01 4.46
N ARG A 121 -37.84 -11.67 4.07
CA ARG A 121 -36.72 -11.96 4.99
C ARG A 121 -36.00 -10.71 5.46
N ALA A 122 -35.83 -9.71 4.59
CA ALA A 122 -35.28 -8.42 4.98
C ALA A 122 -36.14 -7.72 6.04
N ARG A 123 -37.48 -7.80 5.92
CA ARG A 123 -38.41 -7.28 6.94
C ARG A 123 -38.27 -8.01 8.29
N GLU A 124 -38.07 -9.33 8.27
CA GLU A 124 -37.84 -10.12 9.48
C GLU A 124 -36.53 -9.73 10.20
N VAL A 125 -35.46 -9.53 9.42
CA VAL A 125 -34.14 -9.09 9.92
C VAL A 125 -34.16 -7.63 10.39
N ARG A 126 -35.04 -6.81 9.79
CA ARG A 126 -35.20 -5.36 9.93
C ARG A 126 -34.07 -4.55 9.26
N PHE A 127 -34.47 -3.46 8.61
CA PHE A 127 -33.56 -2.55 7.94
C PHE A 127 -32.76 -1.70 8.96
N PRO A 128 -31.50 -1.31 8.65
CA PRO A 128 -30.78 -1.59 7.40
C PRO A 128 -30.32 -3.05 7.27
N VAL A 129 -30.36 -3.58 6.04
CA VAL A 129 -29.87 -4.94 5.72
C VAL A 129 -28.76 -4.89 4.68
N LEU A 130 -27.95 -5.94 4.64
CA LEU A 130 -26.87 -6.13 3.70
C LEU A 130 -27.18 -7.32 2.81
N LEU A 131 -27.28 -7.06 1.50
CA LEU A 131 -27.35 -8.10 0.48
C LEU A 131 -25.93 -8.54 0.13
N LYS A 132 -25.67 -9.85 0.11
CA LYS A 132 -24.38 -10.43 -0.30
C LYS A 132 -24.57 -11.63 -1.20
N SER A 133 -23.70 -11.80 -2.20
CA SER A 133 -23.66 -13.07 -2.94
C SER A 133 -23.05 -14.20 -2.09
N VAL A 134 -23.57 -15.42 -2.26
CA VAL A 134 -22.98 -16.64 -1.66
C VAL A 134 -21.60 -16.95 -2.24
N LYS A 135 -21.32 -16.48 -3.45
CA LYS A 135 -20.02 -16.63 -4.11
C LYS A 135 -19.20 -15.34 -4.01
N GLY A 136 -17.91 -15.49 -3.74
CA GLY A 136 -16.92 -14.42 -3.85
C GLY A 136 -16.55 -13.73 -2.53
N GLY A 137 -15.41 -13.04 -2.56
CA GLY A 137 -14.86 -12.22 -1.46
C GLY A 137 -14.54 -10.79 -1.92
N GLY A 138 -14.09 -9.94 -1.00
CA GLY A 138 -13.62 -8.58 -1.32
C GLY A 138 -14.71 -7.56 -1.69
N GLY A 139 -15.91 -7.67 -1.11
CA GLY A 139 -16.97 -6.66 -1.25
C GLY A 139 -17.80 -6.70 -2.55
N LYS A 140 -17.43 -7.53 -3.53
CA LYS A 140 -18.12 -7.61 -4.83
C LYS A 140 -19.51 -8.23 -4.69
N GLY A 141 -20.52 -7.61 -5.31
CA GLY A 141 -21.90 -8.07 -5.25
C GLY A 141 -22.56 -7.84 -3.88
N MET A 142 -22.08 -6.84 -3.12
CA MET A 142 -22.67 -6.44 -1.85
C MET A 142 -23.43 -5.12 -1.96
N ARG A 143 -24.62 -5.02 -1.36
CA ARG A 143 -25.40 -3.78 -1.29
C ARG A 143 -26.01 -3.57 0.08
N ILE A 144 -25.81 -2.37 0.62
CA ILE A 144 -26.52 -1.91 1.79
C ILE A 144 -27.90 -1.45 1.31
N VAL A 145 -28.94 -1.88 2.01
CA VAL A 145 -30.31 -1.44 1.80
C VAL A 145 -30.76 -0.77 3.08
N GLU A 146 -30.89 0.55 3.04
CA GLU A 146 -31.27 1.33 4.23
C GLU A 146 -32.76 1.28 4.50
N ARG A 147 -33.56 1.23 3.42
CA ARG A 147 -35.02 1.28 3.49
C ARG A 147 -35.66 0.30 2.53
N GLU A 148 -36.88 -0.10 2.86
CA GLU A 148 -37.60 -1.14 2.13
C GLU A 148 -37.83 -0.79 0.66
N GLU A 149 -38.08 0.48 0.36
CA GLU A 149 -38.40 0.95 -1.00
C GLU A 149 -37.23 0.80 -1.97
N GLU A 150 -36.00 0.71 -1.44
CA GLU A 150 -34.77 0.60 -2.22
C GLU A 150 -34.41 -0.86 -2.53
N PHE A 151 -35.04 -1.82 -1.84
CA PHE A 151 -34.61 -3.22 -1.82
C PHE A 151 -34.55 -3.85 -3.21
N GLU A 152 -35.59 -3.69 -4.03
CA GLU A 152 -35.61 -4.30 -5.36
C GLU A 152 -34.52 -3.73 -6.28
N ALA A 153 -34.28 -2.43 -6.22
CA ALA A 153 -33.26 -1.77 -7.03
C ALA A 153 -31.86 -2.25 -6.62
N GLN A 154 -31.61 -2.32 -5.31
CA GLN A 154 -30.34 -2.80 -4.77
C GLN A 154 -30.12 -4.30 -5.03
N LEU A 155 -31.16 -5.13 -4.93
CA LEU A 155 -31.08 -6.56 -5.25
C LEU A 155 -30.72 -6.79 -6.71
N ARG A 156 -31.34 -6.05 -7.64
CA ARG A 156 -31.00 -6.11 -9.08
C ARG A 156 -29.54 -5.69 -9.32
N SER A 157 -29.11 -4.60 -8.69
CA SER A 157 -27.72 -4.11 -8.79
C SER A 157 -26.71 -5.14 -8.24
N ALA A 158 -26.97 -5.69 -7.06
CA ALA A 158 -26.12 -6.69 -6.42
C ALA A 158 -25.97 -7.96 -7.28
N ARG A 159 -27.09 -8.48 -7.81
CA ARG A 159 -27.09 -9.65 -8.70
C ARG A 159 -26.34 -9.40 -10.00
N ALA A 160 -26.54 -8.24 -10.63
CA ALA A 160 -25.86 -7.90 -11.86
C ALA A 160 -24.33 -7.87 -11.68
N GLU A 161 -23.86 -7.24 -10.60
CA GLU A 161 -22.44 -7.19 -10.28
C GLU A 161 -21.87 -8.59 -9.93
N ALA A 162 -22.60 -9.36 -9.11
CA ALA A 162 -22.19 -10.70 -8.73
C ALA A 162 -22.15 -11.65 -9.94
N ARG A 163 -23.11 -11.55 -10.86
CA ARG A 163 -23.12 -12.34 -12.10
C ARG A 163 -21.95 -11.97 -13.01
N ALA A 164 -21.65 -10.68 -13.15
CA ALA A 164 -20.50 -10.22 -13.93
C ALA A 164 -19.17 -10.73 -13.35
N SER A 165 -19.08 -10.87 -12.03
CA SER A 165 -17.86 -11.28 -11.33
C SER A 165 -17.71 -12.80 -11.19
N PHE A 166 -18.81 -13.54 -11.00
CA PHE A 166 -18.80 -14.94 -10.54
C PHE A 166 -19.66 -15.89 -11.39
N GLY A 167 -20.22 -15.40 -12.51
CA GLY A 167 -21.09 -16.17 -13.40
C GLY A 167 -22.47 -16.46 -12.78
N GLU A 168 -23.18 -17.46 -13.30
CA GLU A 168 -24.57 -17.76 -12.91
C GLU A 168 -24.74 -18.10 -11.42
N GLY A 169 -23.71 -18.68 -10.80
CA GLY A 169 -23.73 -18.96 -9.36
C GLY A 169 -23.65 -17.73 -8.47
N GLY A 170 -23.41 -16.54 -9.03
CA GLY A 170 -23.37 -15.26 -8.30
C GLY A 170 -24.75 -14.69 -7.98
N GLU A 171 -25.83 -15.18 -8.61
CA GLU A 171 -27.20 -14.64 -8.42
C GLU A 171 -27.88 -15.08 -7.11
N VAL A 172 -27.33 -16.09 -6.43
CA VAL A 172 -27.82 -16.56 -5.13
C VAL A 172 -27.35 -15.58 -4.06
N MET A 173 -28.32 -14.96 -3.39
CA MET A 173 -28.12 -13.88 -2.44
C MET A 173 -28.44 -14.30 -1.01
N LEU A 174 -27.70 -13.69 -0.09
CA LEU A 174 -27.90 -13.68 1.35
C LEU A 174 -28.49 -12.34 1.77
N VAL A 175 -29.35 -12.34 2.79
CA VAL A 175 -29.88 -11.13 3.43
C VAL A 175 -29.41 -11.12 4.87
N GLU A 176 -28.58 -10.17 5.26
CA GLU A 176 -27.99 -10.11 6.60
C GLU A 176 -28.31 -8.79 7.29
N ARG A 177 -28.31 -8.79 8.63
CA ARG A 177 -28.36 -7.55 9.41
C ARG A 177 -27.15 -6.70 9.05
N TYR A 178 -27.37 -5.43 8.71
CA TYR A 178 -26.27 -4.50 8.50
C TYR A 178 -25.80 -3.94 9.85
N VAL A 179 -24.52 -4.11 10.17
CA VAL A 179 -23.88 -3.48 11.33
C VAL A 179 -23.43 -2.08 10.93
N VAL A 180 -23.96 -1.06 11.59
CA VAL A 180 -23.78 0.35 11.18
C VAL A 180 -22.39 0.88 11.53
N ARG A 181 -21.88 0.56 12.71
CA ARG A 181 -20.53 0.94 13.17
C ARG A 181 -19.67 -0.31 13.43
N PRO A 182 -19.29 -1.02 12.36
CA PRO A 182 -18.58 -2.27 12.47
C PRO A 182 -17.09 -2.05 12.77
N ARG A 183 -16.58 -2.85 13.70
CA ARG A 183 -15.16 -3.13 13.87
C ARG A 183 -14.82 -4.50 13.30
N HIS A 184 -13.77 -4.57 12.51
CA HIS A 184 -13.25 -5.84 12.01
C HIS A 184 -12.25 -6.36 13.03
N VAL A 185 -12.68 -7.34 13.83
CA VAL A 185 -11.84 -7.98 14.86
C VAL A 185 -11.66 -9.43 14.50
N GLU A 186 -10.44 -9.93 14.56
CA GLU A 186 -10.14 -11.30 14.18
C GLU A 186 -9.29 -11.99 15.24
N VAL A 187 -9.39 -13.32 15.34
CA VAL A 187 -8.64 -14.09 16.32
C VAL A 187 -7.70 -15.05 15.61
N GLN A 188 -6.42 -14.99 15.98
CA GLN A 188 -5.44 -15.98 15.57
C GLN A 188 -5.73 -17.28 16.31
N VAL A 189 -5.99 -18.36 15.58
CA VAL A 189 -6.10 -19.70 16.15
C VAL A 189 -4.96 -20.58 15.65
N PHE A 190 -4.60 -21.56 16.47
CA PHE A 190 -3.62 -22.58 16.11
C PHE A 190 -4.08 -23.93 16.65
N ALA A 191 -4.18 -24.91 15.77
CA ALA A 191 -4.62 -26.25 16.13
C ALA A 191 -3.59 -27.31 15.71
N ASP A 192 -3.48 -28.39 16.49
CA ASP A 192 -2.62 -29.53 16.16
C ASP A 192 -3.42 -30.78 15.79
N ARG A 193 -2.71 -31.84 15.37
CA ARG A 193 -3.34 -33.13 15.02
C ARG A 193 -3.77 -33.96 16.24
N HIS A 194 -3.54 -33.46 17.45
CA HIS A 194 -3.87 -34.14 18.71
C HIS A 194 -5.16 -33.62 19.34
N GLY A 195 -5.87 -32.73 18.64
CA GLY A 195 -7.13 -32.13 19.09
C GLY A 195 -6.95 -30.91 19.99
N ASN A 196 -5.72 -30.38 20.12
CA ASN A 196 -5.49 -29.15 20.86
C ASN A 196 -5.73 -27.94 19.95
N CYS A 197 -6.27 -26.86 20.52
CA CYS A 197 -6.46 -25.58 19.84
C CYS A 197 -6.30 -24.43 20.83
N VAL A 198 -5.51 -23.42 20.47
CA VAL A 198 -5.27 -22.20 21.24
C VAL A 198 -5.58 -20.94 20.42
N ALA A 199 -5.95 -19.86 21.11
CA ALA A 199 -6.06 -18.52 20.55
C ALA A 199 -4.83 -17.69 20.93
N LEU A 200 -4.20 -17.04 19.95
CA LEU A 200 -3.00 -16.20 20.11
C LEU A 200 -3.32 -14.71 20.10
N GLY A 201 -4.39 -14.35 20.81
CA GLY A 201 -4.90 -12.99 20.85
C GLY A 201 -5.77 -12.64 19.65
N GLU A 202 -6.51 -11.54 19.84
CA GLU A 202 -7.26 -10.88 18.79
C GLU A 202 -6.46 -9.76 18.13
N ARG A 203 -6.84 -9.41 16.90
CA ARG A 203 -6.35 -8.27 16.15
C ARG A 203 -7.52 -7.40 15.74
N ASP A 204 -7.35 -6.09 15.81
CA ASP A 204 -8.27 -5.14 15.18
C ASP A 204 -7.67 -4.69 13.83
N CYS A 205 -8.43 -4.93 12.77
CA CYS A 205 -8.07 -4.60 11.39
C CYS A 205 -9.10 -3.62 10.78
N SER A 206 -9.78 -2.84 11.62
CA SER A 206 -10.85 -1.94 11.19
C SER A 206 -10.33 -0.80 10.31
N VAL A 207 -9.07 -0.39 10.48
CA VAL A 207 -8.47 0.66 9.65
C VAL A 207 -8.11 0.08 8.29
N GLN A 208 -9.06 0.19 7.35
CA GLN A 208 -8.96 -0.38 6.01
C GLN A 208 -9.43 0.61 4.95
N ARG A 209 -8.95 0.43 3.72
CA ARG A 209 -9.37 1.16 2.51
C ARG A 209 -10.05 0.20 1.54
N ARG A 210 -11.32 0.42 1.20
CA ARG A 210 -12.04 -0.41 0.20
C ARG A 210 -11.85 -1.93 0.45
N HIS A 211 -11.94 -2.35 1.71
CA HIS A 211 -11.69 -3.73 2.18
C HIS A 211 -10.22 -4.22 2.16
N GLN A 212 -9.26 -3.35 1.85
CA GLN A 212 -7.83 -3.62 2.02
C GLN A 212 -7.36 -3.14 3.40
N LYS A 213 -6.87 -4.04 4.25
CA LYS A 213 -6.31 -3.70 5.57
C LYS A 213 -5.06 -2.81 5.40
N ILE A 214 -4.95 -1.75 6.21
CA ILE A 214 -3.86 -0.75 6.13
C ILE A 214 -3.05 -0.72 7.43
N LEU A 215 -3.74 -0.72 8.58
CA LEU A 215 -3.16 -0.84 9.90
C LEU A 215 -3.88 -1.94 10.67
N GLU A 216 -3.10 -2.75 11.38
CA GLU A 216 -3.56 -3.83 12.22
C GLU A 216 -2.94 -3.70 13.60
N GLU A 217 -3.70 -3.99 14.65
CA GLU A 217 -3.19 -3.89 16.02
C GLU A 217 -3.64 -5.06 16.88
N SER A 218 -2.77 -5.48 17.80
CA SER A 218 -3.04 -6.51 18.80
C SER A 218 -2.53 -6.05 20.17
N PRO A 219 -3.30 -6.18 21.25
CA PRO A 219 -4.71 -6.59 21.30
C PRO A 219 -5.65 -5.53 20.67
N ALA A 220 -6.92 -5.89 20.45
CA ALA A 220 -7.92 -4.94 19.96
C ALA A 220 -8.23 -3.85 21.01
N PRO A 221 -8.32 -2.56 20.63
CA PRO A 221 -8.57 -1.48 21.58
C PRO A 221 -9.99 -1.54 22.17
N LEU A 222 -10.18 -1.02 23.38
CA LEU A 222 -11.49 -0.83 24.00
C LEU A 222 -12.37 -2.10 24.09
N LEU A 223 -11.76 -3.29 24.10
CA LEU A 223 -12.45 -4.55 24.35
C LEU A 223 -12.17 -4.99 25.78
N ASP A 224 -13.22 -5.24 26.56
CA ASP A 224 -13.10 -5.74 27.92
C ASP A 224 -12.70 -7.23 27.93
N ASP A 225 -12.16 -7.69 29.06
CA ASP A 225 -11.60 -9.05 29.16
C ASP A 225 -12.65 -10.16 29.06
N LEU A 226 -13.92 -9.91 29.43
CA LEU A 226 -14.97 -10.92 29.29
C LEU A 226 -15.29 -11.13 27.81
N THR A 227 -15.51 -10.04 27.08
CA THR A 227 -15.77 -10.09 25.64
C THR A 227 -14.57 -10.66 24.88
N ARG A 228 -13.34 -10.29 25.25
CA ARG A 228 -12.10 -10.84 24.67
C ARG A 228 -12.01 -12.36 24.84
N LYS A 229 -12.24 -12.86 26.05
CA LYS A 229 -12.18 -14.30 26.33
C LYS A 229 -13.28 -15.07 25.61
N ASP A 230 -14.50 -14.54 25.58
CA ASP A 230 -15.58 -15.15 24.80
C ASP A 230 -15.22 -15.20 23.31
N LEU A 231 -14.68 -14.11 22.75
CA LEU A 231 -14.23 -14.07 21.36
C LEU A 231 -13.18 -15.15 21.06
N TRP A 232 -12.18 -15.30 21.94
CA TRP A 232 -11.15 -16.34 21.82
C TRP A 232 -11.72 -17.75 21.89
N ASP A 233 -12.63 -18.01 22.83
CA ASP A 233 -13.27 -19.31 22.99
C ASP A 233 -14.19 -19.65 21.81
N LYS A 234 -14.92 -18.66 21.26
CA LYS A 234 -15.71 -18.83 20.03
C LYS A 234 -14.82 -19.12 18.82
N ALA A 235 -13.68 -18.45 18.69
CA ALA A 235 -12.73 -18.72 17.61
C ALA A 235 -12.14 -20.15 17.70
N ARG A 236 -11.76 -20.58 18.91
CA ARG A 236 -11.26 -21.95 19.13
C ARG A 236 -12.34 -22.98 18.85
N THR A 237 -13.58 -22.72 19.27
CA THR A 237 -14.74 -23.57 18.99
C THR A 237 -15.00 -23.69 17.49
N ALA A 238 -14.95 -22.58 16.76
CA ALA A 238 -15.06 -22.55 15.30
C ALA A 238 -14.00 -23.44 14.63
N ALA A 239 -12.73 -23.30 15.02
CA ALA A 239 -11.63 -24.10 14.49
C ALA A 239 -11.79 -25.60 14.80
N LEU A 240 -12.18 -25.95 16.03
CA LEU A 240 -12.40 -27.34 16.42
C LEU A 240 -13.59 -27.98 15.68
N ALA A 241 -14.64 -27.22 15.40
CA ALA A 241 -15.83 -27.72 14.71
C ALA A 241 -15.57 -28.24 13.29
N VAL A 242 -14.51 -27.76 12.64
CA VAL A 242 -14.11 -28.14 11.27
C VAL A 242 -12.87 -29.06 11.25
N GLY A 243 -12.40 -29.49 12.42
CA GLY A 243 -11.18 -30.30 12.53
C GLY A 243 -9.94 -29.58 11.98
N TYR A 244 -9.81 -28.28 12.27
CA TYR A 244 -8.74 -27.44 11.74
C TYR A 244 -7.35 -27.87 12.23
N VAL A 245 -6.30 -27.60 11.44
CA VAL A 245 -4.89 -27.88 11.78
C VAL A 245 -4.01 -26.73 11.25
N GLY A 246 -2.96 -26.39 12.00
CA GLY A 246 -2.05 -25.29 11.67
C GLY A 246 -2.59 -23.93 12.10
N ALA A 247 -2.03 -22.87 11.51
CA ALA A 247 -2.44 -21.49 11.74
C ALA A 247 -3.71 -21.16 10.94
N GLY A 248 -4.68 -20.53 11.59
CA GLY A 248 -5.89 -20.01 10.96
C GLY A 248 -6.35 -18.72 11.61
N THR A 249 -7.24 -17.99 10.96
CA THR A 249 -7.83 -16.77 11.55
C THR A 249 -9.34 -16.79 11.41
N VAL A 250 -10.03 -16.58 12.51
CA VAL A 250 -11.49 -16.44 12.55
C VAL A 250 -11.81 -14.95 12.59
N GLU A 251 -12.48 -14.46 11.55
CA GLU A 251 -12.84 -13.05 11.42
C GLU A 251 -14.25 -12.81 11.97
N PHE A 252 -14.37 -11.77 12.79
CA PHE A 252 -15.62 -11.33 13.40
C PHE A 252 -15.91 -9.87 13.02
N ILE A 253 -17.20 -9.57 12.93
CA ILE A 253 -17.70 -8.20 12.94
C ILE A 253 -18.20 -7.89 14.34
N LEU A 254 -17.60 -6.89 14.98
CA LEU A 254 -18.01 -6.38 16.28
C LEU A 254 -18.82 -5.10 16.07
N ASP A 255 -20.04 -5.07 16.58
CA ASP A 255 -20.84 -3.86 16.62
C ASP A 255 -20.37 -2.98 17.78
N LYS A 256 -19.81 -1.81 17.44
CA LYS A 256 -19.25 -0.90 18.43
C LYS A 256 -20.30 -0.37 19.42
N ASP A 257 -21.55 -0.22 18.99
CA ASP A 257 -22.59 0.41 19.81
C ASP A 257 -23.20 -0.58 20.82
N THR A 258 -23.26 -1.87 20.48
CA THR A 258 -23.86 -2.92 21.33
C THR A 258 -22.83 -3.81 22.02
N GLY A 259 -21.61 -3.90 21.49
CA GLY A 259 -20.59 -4.87 21.91
C GLY A 259 -20.84 -6.30 21.43
N GLU A 260 -21.91 -6.54 20.65
CA GLU A 260 -22.17 -7.85 20.06
C GLU A 260 -21.19 -8.14 18.92
N PHE A 261 -20.65 -9.35 18.87
CA PHE A 261 -19.82 -9.80 17.76
C PHE A 261 -20.44 -10.99 17.01
N PHE A 262 -20.11 -11.08 15.72
CA PHE A 262 -20.64 -12.10 14.84
C PHE A 262 -19.56 -12.64 13.92
N PHE A 263 -19.52 -13.95 13.75
CA PHE A 263 -18.69 -14.64 12.78
C PHE A 263 -18.97 -14.12 11.37
N MET A 264 -17.89 -13.75 10.68
CA MET A 264 -17.91 -13.40 9.26
C MET A 264 -17.44 -14.57 8.41
N GLU A 265 -16.20 -14.98 8.62
CA GLU A 265 -15.55 -16.05 7.88
C GLU A 265 -14.33 -16.59 8.63
N MET A 266 -13.76 -17.68 8.14
CA MET A 266 -12.50 -18.23 8.64
C MET A 266 -11.51 -18.36 7.49
N ASN A 267 -10.42 -17.61 7.56
CA ASN A 267 -9.35 -17.68 6.59
C ASN A 267 -8.50 -18.93 6.85
N THR A 268 -8.36 -19.79 5.83
CA THR A 268 -7.78 -21.13 5.99
C THR A 268 -6.25 -21.15 5.79
N ARG A 269 -5.58 -20.14 6.34
CA ARG A 269 -4.17 -19.84 6.12
C ARG A 269 -3.59 -18.97 7.23
N LEU A 270 -2.27 -18.78 7.19
CA LEU A 270 -1.61 -17.71 7.93
C LEU A 270 -2.07 -16.35 7.38
N GLN A 271 -2.42 -15.40 8.25
CA GLN A 271 -2.74 -14.04 7.82
C GLN A 271 -1.49 -13.21 7.54
N VAL A 272 -1.64 -12.14 6.75
CA VAL A 272 -0.50 -11.27 6.40
C VAL A 272 0.03 -10.58 7.67
N GLU A 273 -0.90 -10.14 8.49
CA GLU A 273 -0.79 -9.42 9.77
C GLU A 273 -0.53 -10.33 10.98
N HIS A 274 -0.15 -11.59 10.76
CA HIS A 274 0.27 -12.47 11.86
C HIS A 274 1.44 -11.93 12.71
N PRO A 275 2.36 -11.06 12.22
CA PRO A 275 3.44 -10.55 13.06
C PRO A 275 2.97 -9.73 14.27
N VAL A 276 1.82 -9.03 14.24
CA VAL A 276 1.35 -8.34 15.47
C VAL A 276 1.03 -9.34 16.58
N SER A 277 0.46 -10.50 16.23
CA SER A 277 0.23 -11.61 17.16
C SER A 277 1.56 -12.21 17.65
N GLU A 278 2.55 -12.37 16.78
CA GLU A 278 3.89 -12.83 17.17
C GLU A 278 4.56 -11.87 18.17
N MET A 279 4.46 -10.56 17.95
CA MET A 279 5.10 -9.56 18.83
C MET A 279 4.52 -9.56 20.24
N VAL A 280 3.19 -9.72 20.39
CA VAL A 280 2.53 -9.76 21.71
C VAL A 280 2.60 -11.13 22.38
N THR A 281 2.77 -12.22 21.62
CA THR A 281 2.89 -13.57 22.20
C THR A 281 4.34 -14.04 22.37
N GLY A 282 5.30 -13.41 21.69
CA GLY A 282 6.68 -13.89 21.62
C GLY A 282 6.79 -15.28 20.99
N THR A 283 6.01 -15.53 19.94
CA THR A 283 5.98 -16.81 19.21
C THR A 283 6.44 -16.64 17.77
N ASP A 284 6.84 -17.74 17.13
CA ASP A 284 7.05 -17.84 15.68
C ASP A 284 5.98 -18.79 15.13
N LEU A 285 4.99 -18.22 14.46
CA LEU A 285 3.83 -18.95 13.96
C LEU A 285 4.20 -19.82 12.76
N VAL A 286 5.18 -19.42 11.96
CA VAL A 286 5.69 -20.22 10.84
C VAL A 286 6.44 -21.44 11.36
N GLU A 287 7.25 -21.29 12.41
CA GLU A 287 7.86 -22.42 13.12
C GLU A 287 6.80 -23.40 13.62
N TRP A 288 5.75 -22.91 14.28
CA TRP A 288 4.67 -23.76 14.77
C TRP A 288 3.96 -24.49 13.63
N GLN A 289 3.81 -23.87 12.45
CA GLN A 289 3.17 -24.51 11.30
C GLN A 289 3.98 -25.73 10.85
N PHE A 290 5.30 -25.61 10.79
CA PHE A 290 6.17 -26.75 10.46
C PHE A 290 6.18 -27.83 11.53
N ARG A 291 6.21 -27.46 12.83
CA ARG A 291 6.13 -28.43 13.95
C ARG A 291 4.84 -29.24 13.92
N VAL A 292 3.70 -28.56 13.78
CA VAL A 292 2.38 -29.21 13.71
C VAL A 292 2.26 -30.06 12.44
N ALA A 293 2.78 -29.58 11.30
CA ALA A 293 2.80 -30.36 10.06
C ALA A 293 3.63 -31.65 10.20
N ALA A 294 4.71 -31.61 11.00
CA ALA A 294 5.52 -32.76 11.40
C ALA A 294 4.84 -33.68 12.44
N GLY A 295 3.68 -33.28 12.98
CA GLY A 295 2.91 -34.07 13.95
C GLY A 295 3.23 -33.78 15.42
N GLU A 296 3.99 -32.72 15.70
CA GLU A 296 4.21 -32.26 17.08
C GLU A 296 2.92 -31.68 17.69
N ARG A 297 2.91 -31.58 19.03
CA ARG A 297 1.86 -30.89 19.79
C ARG A 297 2.14 -29.40 19.87
N LEU A 298 1.10 -28.62 20.17
CA LEU A 298 1.27 -27.20 20.47
C LEU A 298 2.25 -26.99 21.65
N PRO A 299 3.20 -26.05 21.54
CA PRO A 299 4.24 -25.88 22.56
C PRO A 299 3.80 -25.03 23.76
N LEU A 300 2.67 -24.32 23.65
CA LEU A 300 2.11 -23.50 24.73
C LEU A 300 0.64 -23.82 24.96
N THR A 301 0.22 -23.64 26.20
CA THR A 301 -1.18 -23.66 26.66
C THR A 301 -1.85 -22.30 26.48
N GLN A 302 -3.18 -22.26 26.59
CA GLN A 302 -3.94 -21.01 26.50
C GLN A 302 -3.55 -20.00 27.59
N ASP A 303 -3.35 -20.47 28.83
CA ASP A 303 -3.02 -19.62 29.98
C ASP A 303 -1.62 -18.99 29.86
N GLU A 304 -0.65 -19.74 29.33
CA GLU A 304 0.71 -19.22 29.05
C GLU A 304 0.67 -18.14 27.98
N ILE A 305 -0.17 -18.31 26.95
CA ILE A 305 -0.33 -17.31 25.88
C ILE A 305 -0.98 -16.04 26.43
N GLU A 306 -2.04 -16.16 27.21
CA GLU A 306 -2.69 -15.02 27.87
C GLU A 306 -1.71 -14.25 28.76
N THR A 307 -0.90 -14.98 29.55
CA THR A 307 0.14 -14.37 30.40
C THR A 307 1.15 -13.58 29.56
N ARG A 308 1.63 -14.14 28.45
CA ARG A 308 2.59 -13.45 27.58
C ARG A 308 2.03 -12.19 26.94
N ILE A 309 0.78 -12.22 26.47
CA ILE A 309 0.11 -11.03 25.91
C ILE A 309 0.09 -9.91 26.96
N ASN A 310 -0.30 -10.23 28.19
CA ASN A 310 -0.35 -9.25 29.28
C ASN A 310 1.03 -8.67 29.64
N GLU A 311 2.09 -9.47 29.57
CA GLU A 311 3.46 -9.03 29.88
C GLU A 311 4.12 -8.23 28.75
N ARG A 312 3.80 -8.55 27.48
CA ARG A 312 4.49 -7.97 26.31
C ARG A 312 3.83 -6.71 25.77
N GLY A 313 2.60 -6.40 26.18
CA GLY A 313 1.93 -5.14 25.83
C GLY A 313 1.20 -5.22 24.48
N ALA A 314 1.37 -4.18 23.65
CA ALA A 314 0.63 -4.02 22.40
C ALA A 314 1.56 -3.90 21.20
N ALA A 315 1.10 -4.33 20.03
CA ALA A 315 1.79 -4.20 18.76
C ALA A 315 0.88 -3.65 17.67
N ILE A 316 1.46 -2.88 16.76
CA ILE A 316 0.79 -2.30 15.59
C ILE A 316 1.61 -2.67 14.37
N GLU A 317 0.95 -3.08 13.28
CA GLU A 317 1.53 -3.29 11.97
C GLU A 317 0.97 -2.26 10.99
N ALA A 318 1.84 -1.75 10.14
CA ALA A 318 1.50 -0.90 9.02
C ALA A 318 1.95 -1.55 7.71
N ARG A 319 1.02 -1.66 6.75
CA ARG A 319 1.34 -2.14 5.40
C ARG A 319 1.87 -1.00 4.55
N ILE A 320 3.14 -1.10 4.17
CA ILE A 320 3.80 -0.13 3.29
C ILE A 320 3.49 -0.52 1.86
N TYR A 321 2.62 0.23 1.20
CA TYR A 321 2.17 -0.02 -0.18
C TYR A 321 2.77 0.97 -1.17
N ALA A 322 3.08 0.49 -2.37
CA ALA A 322 3.27 1.27 -3.57
C ALA A 322 1.92 1.76 -4.10
N GLU A 323 1.41 2.84 -3.51
CA GLU A 323 0.15 3.48 -3.89
C GLU A 323 0.20 4.99 -3.59
N ASN A 324 -0.68 5.76 -4.23
CA ASN A 324 -0.79 7.20 -4.04
C ASN A 324 -2.08 7.58 -3.30
N PRO A 325 -2.07 7.78 -1.96
CA PRO A 325 -3.26 8.12 -1.19
C PRO A 325 -4.02 9.34 -1.70
N GLU A 326 -3.29 10.39 -2.07
CA GLU A 326 -3.85 11.68 -2.53
C GLU A 326 -4.67 11.50 -3.81
N LYS A 327 -4.24 10.61 -4.70
CA LYS A 327 -4.99 10.24 -5.92
C LYS A 327 -5.97 9.09 -5.68
N GLY A 328 -6.52 8.95 -4.48
CA GLY A 328 -7.49 7.90 -4.18
C GLY A 328 -6.87 6.50 -4.09
N PHE A 329 -5.59 6.44 -3.71
CA PHE A 329 -4.80 5.23 -3.52
C PHE A 329 -4.73 4.36 -4.78
N PHE A 330 -4.44 4.99 -5.92
CA PHE A 330 -4.08 4.26 -7.14
C PHE A 330 -2.76 3.51 -6.89
N PRO A 331 -2.67 2.22 -7.27
CA PRO A 331 -1.40 1.49 -7.23
C PRO A 331 -0.35 2.17 -8.09
N ASP A 332 0.91 2.08 -7.65
CA ASP A 332 2.06 2.55 -8.39
C ASP A 332 3.08 1.42 -8.56
N SER A 333 3.96 1.55 -9.54
CA SER A 333 4.96 0.54 -9.88
C SER A 333 6.22 1.21 -10.38
N GLY A 334 7.37 0.54 -10.24
CA GLY A 334 8.62 1.11 -10.71
C GLY A 334 9.82 0.72 -9.88
N LYS A 335 10.94 1.33 -10.22
CA LYS A 335 12.23 1.07 -9.57
C LYS A 335 12.33 1.86 -8.27
N LEU A 336 12.76 1.21 -7.21
CA LEU A 336 13.14 1.84 -5.94
C LEU A 336 14.50 2.52 -6.14
N VAL A 337 14.48 3.80 -6.53
CA VAL A 337 15.68 4.62 -6.80
C VAL A 337 16.48 4.86 -5.53
N HIS A 338 15.78 5.05 -4.42
CA HIS A 338 16.34 5.20 -3.08
C HIS A 338 15.40 4.53 -2.09
N LEU A 339 15.96 3.71 -1.19
CA LEU A 339 15.23 3.06 -0.12
C LEU A 339 16.06 3.11 1.17
N ALA A 340 15.60 3.88 2.14
CA ALA A 340 16.01 3.74 3.54
C ALA A 340 14.84 3.17 4.34
N THR A 341 15.12 2.20 5.19
CA THR A 341 14.15 1.59 6.09
C THR A 341 14.51 1.90 7.55
N PRO A 342 13.53 1.88 8.47
CA PRO A 342 13.77 2.10 9.88
C PRO A 342 14.75 1.08 10.46
N LYS A 343 15.46 1.48 11.52
CA LYS A 343 16.33 0.56 12.24
C LYS A 343 15.48 -0.46 12.99
N THR A 344 15.80 -1.73 12.81
CA THR A 344 15.12 -2.83 13.51
C THR A 344 15.74 -3.08 14.88
N ASP A 345 14.92 -3.41 15.86
CA ASP A 345 15.32 -3.87 17.19
C ASP A 345 14.30 -4.90 17.73
N GLU A 346 14.28 -5.19 19.04
CA GLU A 346 13.32 -6.14 19.63
C GLU A 346 11.85 -5.68 19.49
N ASP A 347 11.63 -4.37 19.40
CA ASP A 347 10.30 -3.76 19.33
C ASP A 347 9.95 -3.24 17.93
N VAL A 348 10.92 -3.01 17.06
CA VAL A 348 10.73 -2.58 15.67
C VAL A 348 11.17 -3.67 14.71
N ARG A 349 10.20 -4.29 14.03
CA ARG A 349 10.40 -5.37 13.06
C ARG A 349 9.96 -4.91 11.66
N ILE A 350 10.70 -5.36 10.65
CA ILE A 350 10.37 -5.13 9.24
C ILE A 350 10.39 -6.46 8.51
N ASP A 351 9.26 -6.80 7.90
CA ASP A 351 9.16 -7.91 6.94
C ASP A 351 9.06 -7.30 5.54
N ALA A 352 10.11 -7.41 4.72
CA ALA A 352 10.18 -6.78 3.40
C ALA A 352 10.60 -7.75 2.29
N GLY A 353 10.12 -7.51 1.07
CA GLY A 353 10.46 -8.29 -0.12
C GLY A 353 11.41 -7.59 -1.10
N PHE A 354 11.73 -6.32 -0.85
CA PHE A 354 12.44 -5.43 -1.79
C PHE A 354 13.61 -4.72 -1.11
N VAL A 355 14.69 -4.49 -1.85
CA VAL A 355 15.82 -3.64 -1.45
C VAL A 355 15.98 -2.46 -2.43
N GLU A 356 16.83 -1.50 -2.08
CA GLU A 356 17.18 -0.40 -2.99
C GLU A 356 17.65 -0.95 -4.34
N GLY A 357 17.11 -0.40 -5.43
CA GLY A 357 17.41 -0.80 -6.80
C GLY A 357 16.48 -1.85 -7.38
N ASP A 358 15.67 -2.53 -6.57
CA ASP A 358 14.64 -3.46 -7.06
C ASP A 358 13.50 -2.75 -7.78
N THR A 359 12.73 -3.51 -8.56
CA THR A 359 11.54 -3.03 -9.25
C THR A 359 10.28 -3.66 -8.63
N VAL A 360 9.37 -2.81 -8.15
CA VAL A 360 8.00 -3.22 -7.79
C VAL A 360 7.22 -3.41 -9.09
N SER A 361 6.82 -4.65 -9.37
CA SER A 361 6.16 -5.05 -10.61
C SER A 361 4.64 -4.96 -10.52
N GLU A 362 4.00 -4.50 -11.59
CA GLU A 362 2.53 -4.52 -11.75
C GLU A 362 1.93 -5.94 -11.82
N ALA A 363 2.78 -6.97 -11.98
CA ALA A 363 2.33 -8.36 -12.03
C ALA A 363 1.84 -8.88 -10.67
N TYR A 364 2.18 -8.21 -9.57
CA TYR A 364 1.95 -8.66 -8.19
C TYR A 364 1.28 -7.60 -7.32
N ASP A 365 1.02 -7.97 -6.07
CA ASP A 365 0.56 -7.04 -5.04
C ASP A 365 1.63 -5.96 -4.78
N GLY A 366 1.18 -4.72 -4.59
CA GLY A 366 2.05 -3.55 -4.43
C GLY A 366 2.64 -3.38 -3.02
N MET A 367 2.48 -4.33 -2.10
CA MET A 367 3.03 -4.23 -0.75
C MET A 367 4.55 -4.38 -0.79
N ILE A 368 5.24 -3.34 -0.33
CA ILE A 368 6.71 -3.27 -0.28
C ILE A 368 7.23 -3.95 0.99
N ALA A 369 6.59 -3.65 2.13
CA ALA A 369 6.99 -4.12 3.43
C ALA A 369 5.83 -4.08 4.44
N LYS A 370 5.99 -4.79 5.54
CA LYS A 370 5.22 -4.63 6.77
C LYS A 370 6.14 -4.04 7.82
N LEU A 371 5.77 -2.90 8.39
CA LEU A 371 6.44 -2.32 9.56
C LEU A 371 5.64 -2.71 10.79
N ILE A 372 6.27 -3.40 11.74
CA ILE A 372 5.61 -3.89 12.95
C ILE A 372 6.32 -3.31 14.17
N VAL A 373 5.56 -2.70 15.06
CA VAL A 373 6.08 -1.99 16.23
C VAL A 373 5.36 -2.40 17.49
N ARG A 374 6.11 -2.82 18.51
CA ARG A 374 5.63 -3.15 19.85
C ARG A 374 5.91 -2.03 20.85
N GLY A 375 4.97 -1.82 21.76
CA GLY A 375 5.10 -0.99 22.94
C GLY A 375 4.60 -1.71 24.19
N ARG A 376 5.03 -1.24 25.37
CA ARG A 376 4.50 -1.71 26.66
C ARG A 376 2.99 -1.50 26.80
N ASP A 377 2.46 -0.54 26.06
CA ASP A 377 1.06 -0.19 25.92
C ASP A 377 0.81 0.34 24.50
N ARG A 378 -0.47 0.44 24.12
CA ARG A 378 -0.91 0.88 22.80
C ARG A 378 -0.38 2.27 22.43
N GLU A 379 -0.44 3.22 23.37
CA GLU A 379 0.02 4.59 23.12
C GLU A 379 1.51 4.65 22.80
N THR A 380 2.33 3.89 23.53
CA THR A 380 3.76 3.74 23.27
C THR A 380 4.01 3.11 21.90
N ALA A 381 3.23 2.09 21.52
CA ALA A 381 3.32 1.47 20.20
C ALA A 381 3.00 2.46 19.08
N ILE A 382 1.96 3.30 19.22
CA ILE A 382 1.61 4.35 18.24
C ILE A 382 2.74 5.37 18.09
N ARG A 383 3.27 5.88 19.19
CA ARG A 383 4.37 6.85 19.17
C ARG A 383 5.63 6.27 18.51
N LYS A 384 5.99 5.03 18.85
CA LYS A 384 7.10 4.33 18.21
C LYS A 384 6.84 4.06 16.73
N MET A 385 5.62 3.68 16.34
CA MET A 385 5.23 3.49 14.94
C MET A 385 5.41 4.78 14.15
N TYR A 386 4.95 5.92 14.68
CA TYR A 386 5.16 7.22 14.06
C TYR A 386 6.65 7.55 13.86
N LEU A 387 7.47 7.36 14.89
CA LEU A 387 8.92 7.58 14.80
C LEU A 387 9.61 6.63 13.81
N ALA A 388 9.22 5.35 13.79
CA ALA A 388 9.75 4.41 12.82
C ALA A 388 9.32 4.81 11.40
N LEU A 389 8.07 5.23 11.16
CA LEU A 389 7.64 5.71 9.85
C LEU A 389 8.46 6.93 9.37
N GLN A 390 8.95 7.78 10.28
CA GLN A 390 9.79 8.93 9.92
C GLN A 390 11.16 8.54 9.36
N ASP A 391 11.69 7.37 9.71
CA ASP A 391 12.97 6.86 9.19
C ASP A 391 12.87 6.30 7.77
N TYR A 392 11.66 6.07 7.25
CA TYR A 392 11.48 5.61 5.88
C TYR A 392 11.78 6.73 4.86
N GLU A 393 12.65 6.42 3.91
CA GLU A 393 12.89 7.24 2.73
C GLU A 393 12.66 6.38 1.48
N VAL A 394 11.63 6.69 0.68
CA VAL A 394 11.30 5.94 -0.55
C VAL A 394 11.17 6.89 -1.74
N VAL A 395 11.97 6.64 -2.79
CA VAL A 395 11.97 7.40 -4.04
C VAL A 395 11.90 6.44 -5.23
N GLY A 396 11.15 6.85 -6.25
CA GLY A 396 10.99 6.13 -7.52
C GLY A 396 9.54 5.76 -7.82
N LEU A 397 8.73 5.58 -6.78
CA LEU A 397 7.29 5.38 -6.84
C LEU A 397 6.60 6.08 -5.66
N SER A 398 5.30 6.27 -5.75
CA SER A 398 4.45 6.77 -4.67
C SER A 398 4.18 5.70 -3.61
N THR A 399 4.10 6.13 -2.35
CA THR A 399 3.85 5.24 -1.21
C THR A 399 2.82 5.83 -0.26
N ASN A 400 2.15 4.97 0.51
CA ASN A 400 1.21 5.39 1.56
C ASN A 400 1.85 5.85 2.90
N ILE A 401 3.17 5.96 2.98
CA ILE A 401 3.91 6.23 4.22
C ILE A 401 3.51 7.57 4.87
N GLU A 402 3.39 8.65 4.10
CA GLU A 402 2.97 9.95 4.66
C GLU A 402 1.53 9.93 5.18
N PHE A 403 0.65 9.15 4.54
CA PHE A 403 -0.71 8.91 5.02
C PHE A 403 -0.70 8.12 6.35
N LEU A 404 0.12 7.07 6.46
CA LEU A 404 0.29 6.30 7.70
C LEU A 404 0.79 7.16 8.87
N LYS A 405 1.71 8.10 8.60
CA LYS A 405 2.18 9.08 9.60
C LYS A 405 1.03 9.94 10.12
N ARG A 406 0.20 10.49 9.22
CA ARG A 406 -1.00 11.28 9.59
C ARG A 406 -1.97 10.44 10.43
N LEU A 407 -2.16 9.19 10.05
CA LEU A 407 -3.05 8.28 10.77
C LEU A 407 -2.58 8.02 12.21
N CYS A 408 -1.28 7.80 12.43
CA CYS A 408 -0.71 7.65 13.77
C CYS A 408 -0.86 8.90 14.65
N GLN A 409 -1.04 10.08 14.04
CA GLN A 409 -1.27 11.34 14.74
C GLN A 409 -2.75 11.68 14.92
N SER A 410 -3.65 10.91 14.28
CA SER A 410 -5.08 11.19 14.35
C SER A 410 -5.62 10.96 15.75
N LYS A 411 -6.37 11.93 16.27
CA LYS A 411 -6.95 11.86 17.61
C LYS A 411 -7.86 10.64 17.75
N ALA A 412 -8.71 10.38 16.77
CA ALA A 412 -9.63 9.25 16.79
C ALA A 412 -8.91 7.90 16.83
N PHE A 413 -7.80 7.77 16.10
CA PHE A 413 -6.98 6.56 16.14
C PHE A 413 -6.30 6.39 17.50
N ILE A 414 -5.72 7.45 18.07
CA ILE A 414 -5.07 7.43 19.39
C ILE A 414 -6.07 7.03 20.50
N GLU A 415 -7.31 7.53 20.42
CA GLU A 415 -8.38 7.20 21.38
C GLU A 415 -8.98 5.80 21.19
N GLY A 416 -8.67 5.13 20.07
CA GLY A 416 -9.21 3.80 19.76
C GLY A 416 -10.63 3.83 19.16
N ASP A 417 -11.09 4.98 18.67
CA ASP A 417 -12.35 5.11 17.90
C ASP A 417 -12.16 4.63 16.46
N VAL A 418 -11.97 3.32 16.30
CA VAL A 418 -11.79 2.66 15.01
C VAL A 418 -13.08 1.97 14.55
N GLU A 419 -13.34 2.01 13.24
CA GLU A 419 -14.43 1.32 12.54
C GLU A 419 -14.05 1.15 11.06
N THR A 420 -14.70 0.24 10.31
CA THR A 420 -14.29 -0.05 8.91
C THR A 420 -14.42 1.12 7.94
N GLY A 421 -15.14 2.18 8.33
CA GLY A 421 -15.29 3.43 7.59
C GLY A 421 -14.33 4.55 8.03
N PHE A 422 -13.32 4.25 8.86
CA PHE A 422 -12.46 5.24 9.51
C PHE A 422 -11.87 6.29 8.55
N ILE A 423 -11.26 5.84 7.44
CA ILE A 423 -10.55 6.73 6.50
C ILE A 423 -11.51 7.72 5.84
N GLU A 424 -12.71 7.29 5.48
CA GLU A 424 -13.71 8.16 4.85
C GLU A 424 -14.30 9.14 5.85
N LYS A 425 -14.57 8.69 7.07
CA LYS A 425 -15.09 9.52 8.16
C LYS A 425 -14.12 10.65 8.54
N TRP A 426 -12.82 10.36 8.60
CA TRP A 426 -11.78 11.32 8.99
C TRP A 426 -11.00 11.88 7.79
N ARG A 427 -11.59 11.84 6.58
CA ARG A 427 -10.93 12.22 5.33
C ARG A 427 -10.37 13.64 5.37
N SER A 428 -11.11 14.60 5.91
CA SER A 428 -10.66 16.01 5.96
C SER A 428 -9.38 16.20 6.80
N GLU A 429 -9.23 15.41 7.87
CA GLU A 429 -8.05 15.44 8.75
C GLU A 429 -6.87 14.69 8.10
N LEU A 430 -7.14 13.51 7.53
CA LEU A 430 -6.10 12.62 6.99
C LEU A 430 -5.48 13.09 5.66
N PHE A 431 -6.15 13.99 4.95
CA PHE A 431 -5.73 14.53 3.64
C PHE A 431 -5.54 16.05 3.67
N GLU A 432 -5.34 16.64 4.85
CA GLU A 432 -5.04 18.06 4.95
C GLU A 432 -3.70 18.39 4.26
N ALA A 433 -3.74 19.41 3.40
CA ALA A 433 -2.58 19.92 2.69
C ALA A 433 -1.56 20.46 3.69
N ARG A 434 -0.28 20.08 3.54
CA ARG A 434 0.78 20.51 4.44
C ARG A 434 1.50 21.74 3.88
N HIS A 435 1.73 22.72 4.73
CA HIS A 435 2.68 23.78 4.41
C HIS A 435 4.09 23.19 4.32
N THR A 436 4.82 23.54 3.26
CA THR A 436 6.25 23.22 3.14
C THR A 436 7.05 24.39 3.68
N ASP A 437 7.87 24.18 4.70
CA ASP A 437 8.69 25.24 5.33
C ASP A 437 9.79 25.78 4.39
N ASN A 438 10.24 27.02 4.62
CA ASN A 438 11.25 27.67 3.80
C ASN A 438 12.61 26.96 3.83
N GLU A 439 12.96 26.34 4.96
CA GLU A 439 14.18 25.57 5.13
C GLU A 439 14.29 24.40 4.14
N VAL A 440 13.16 23.77 3.76
CA VAL A 440 13.16 22.66 2.79
C VAL A 440 13.74 23.11 1.44
N PHE A 441 13.37 24.31 0.98
CA PHE A 441 13.89 24.88 -0.27
C PHE A 441 15.36 25.29 -0.16
N VAL A 442 15.77 25.83 1.01
CA VAL A 442 17.17 26.15 1.28
C VAL A 442 18.03 24.89 1.27
N GLN A 443 17.57 23.81 1.89
CA GLN A 443 18.27 22.52 1.90
C GLN A 443 18.34 21.90 0.50
N ALA A 444 17.25 21.98 -0.29
CA ALA A 444 17.28 21.54 -1.68
C ALA A 444 18.35 22.29 -2.49
N ALA A 445 18.42 23.62 -2.36
CA ALA A 445 19.44 24.44 -3.02
C ALA A 445 20.88 24.10 -2.55
N LEU A 446 21.09 23.95 -1.24
CA LEU A 446 22.40 23.58 -0.67
C LEU A 446 22.82 22.17 -1.11
N GLY A 447 21.88 21.23 -1.22
CA GLY A 447 22.13 19.86 -1.70
C GLY A 447 22.56 19.79 -3.15
N LEU A 448 21.94 20.60 -4.01
CA LEU A 448 22.35 20.75 -5.41
C LEU A 448 23.74 21.39 -5.53
N LEU A 449 23.98 22.47 -4.78
CA LEU A 449 25.26 23.18 -4.80
C LEU A 449 26.41 22.31 -4.25
N GLY A 450 26.20 21.61 -3.15
CA GLY A 450 27.19 20.71 -2.56
C GLY A 450 27.63 19.61 -3.53
N LYS A 451 26.66 19.02 -4.25
CA LYS A 451 26.93 18.01 -5.30
C LYS A 451 27.78 18.58 -6.46
N GLU A 452 27.61 19.85 -6.82
CA GLU A 452 28.40 20.52 -7.85
C GLU A 452 29.83 20.79 -7.36
N LEU A 453 29.98 21.27 -6.12
CA LEU A 453 31.28 21.53 -5.49
C LEU A 453 32.10 20.24 -5.32
N ASP A 454 31.49 19.14 -4.87
CA ASP A 454 32.15 17.83 -4.73
C ASP A 454 32.66 17.29 -6.07
N LYS A 455 31.88 17.44 -7.16
CA LYS A 455 32.32 17.07 -8.51
C LYS A 455 33.52 17.88 -8.98
N ASN A 456 33.52 19.17 -8.70
CA ASN A 456 34.61 20.07 -9.11
C ASN A 456 35.88 19.83 -8.28
N ALA A 457 35.76 19.40 -7.02
CA ALA A 457 36.90 19.01 -6.18
C ALA A 457 37.58 17.72 -6.66
N GLY A 458 36.83 16.77 -7.24
CA GLY A 458 37.35 15.52 -7.80
C GLY A 458 38.09 15.66 -9.14
N LEU A 459 38.00 16.81 -9.81
CA LEU A 459 38.66 17.11 -11.09
C LEU A 459 40.07 17.73 -10.93
N GLY A 460 40.65 17.65 -9.74
CA GLY A 460 41.95 18.25 -9.44
C GLY A 460 43.16 17.50 -10.01
N GLU A 461 43.63 17.89 -11.19
CA GLU A 461 45.08 18.13 -11.40
C GLU A 461 45.33 19.25 -12.44
N LEU A 462 46.08 20.26 -11.99
CA LEU A 462 46.65 21.43 -12.69
C LEU A 462 45.76 22.66 -12.94
N SER A 463 45.60 23.47 -11.88
CA SER A 463 46.17 24.82 -11.92
C SER A 463 46.48 25.32 -10.50
N SER A 464 47.62 24.86 -9.99
CA SER A 464 48.39 25.63 -9.00
C SER A 464 48.97 26.87 -9.69
N GLU A 465 48.12 27.84 -10.03
CA GLU A 465 48.52 29.20 -10.40
C GLU A 465 47.29 30.12 -10.46
N SER A 466 46.99 30.74 -9.32
CA SER A 466 46.38 32.08 -9.32
C SER A 466 47.09 32.92 -8.25
N LEU A 467 48.38 33.16 -8.51
CA LEU A 467 49.02 34.40 -8.12
C LEU A 467 48.60 35.45 -9.18
N GLY A 468 47.46 36.13 -8.96
CA GLY A 468 46.95 37.11 -9.92
C GLY A 468 45.97 38.11 -9.30
N PHE A 469 46.31 39.39 -9.36
CA PHE A 469 45.41 40.50 -9.04
C PHE A 469 44.41 40.72 -10.19
N GLY A 470 43.10 40.62 -9.89
CA GLY A 470 41.96 41.06 -10.72
C GLY A 470 41.21 39.91 -11.43
N ALA A 471 39.87 39.76 -11.39
CA ALA A 471 38.79 40.54 -10.80
C ALA A 471 37.81 39.61 -10.05
N ALA A 472 37.35 40.04 -8.87
CA ALA A 472 36.35 39.37 -8.05
C ALA A 472 34.93 39.54 -8.63
N SER A 473 34.66 38.94 -9.78
CA SER A 473 33.37 39.11 -10.49
C SER A 473 32.60 37.83 -10.82
N THR A 474 32.98 36.66 -10.31
CA THR A 474 32.18 35.43 -10.50
C THR A 474 31.32 35.17 -9.27
N GLN A 475 30.16 35.81 -9.23
CA GLN A 475 29.11 35.75 -8.20
C GLN A 475 29.23 34.61 -7.17
N ASN A 476 29.54 34.96 -5.92
CA ASN A 476 29.27 34.13 -4.72
C ASN A 476 27.77 33.88 -4.50
N GLN A 477 26.91 34.25 -5.45
CA GLN A 477 25.48 34.11 -5.38
C GLN A 477 24.99 33.09 -6.39
N ARG A 478 24.08 32.22 -5.96
CA ARG A 478 23.36 31.25 -6.79
C ARG A 478 21.88 31.42 -6.54
N ARG A 479 21.08 31.24 -7.59
CA ARG A 479 19.62 31.30 -7.52
C ARG A 479 19.05 29.99 -8.01
N PHE A 480 18.05 29.51 -7.29
CA PHE A 480 17.27 28.33 -7.60
C PHE A 480 15.80 28.70 -7.53
N ALA A 481 14.99 28.10 -8.38
CA ALA A 481 13.55 28.22 -8.32
C ALA A 481 12.98 26.81 -8.18
N PHE A 482 12.06 26.62 -7.25
CA PHE A 482 11.45 25.33 -6.99
C PHE A 482 9.93 25.46 -7.01
N ARG A 483 9.26 24.39 -7.41
CA ARG A 483 7.83 24.22 -7.26
C ARG A 483 7.60 22.96 -6.43
N VAL A 484 6.69 23.03 -5.45
CA VAL A 484 6.25 21.82 -4.75
C VAL A 484 5.40 21.00 -5.71
N ARG A 485 5.76 19.72 -5.90
CA ARG A 485 4.90 18.80 -6.63
C ARG A 485 3.84 18.30 -5.68
N ASP A 486 2.72 19.02 -5.63
CA ASP A 486 1.53 18.53 -4.97
C ASP A 486 0.65 17.80 -6.00
N ASP A 487 0.44 16.51 -5.76
CA ASP A 487 -0.39 15.66 -6.60
C ASP A 487 -1.90 15.89 -6.34
N THR A 488 -2.26 16.74 -5.37
CA THR A 488 -3.63 17.03 -4.92
C THR A 488 -4.32 18.17 -5.68
N THR A 489 -3.59 19.18 -6.15
CA THR A 489 -4.18 20.36 -6.79
C THR A 489 -3.88 20.41 -8.28
N ALA A 490 -4.91 20.67 -9.08
CA ALA A 490 -4.76 20.94 -10.52
C ALA A 490 -4.17 22.33 -10.81
N GLU A 491 -4.04 23.17 -9.78
CA GLU A 491 -3.37 24.47 -9.86
C GLU A 491 -1.85 24.28 -9.78
N GLU A 492 -1.11 24.97 -10.66
CA GLU A 492 0.35 25.02 -10.58
C GLU A 492 0.75 25.64 -9.24
N GLY A 493 1.43 24.85 -8.39
CA GLY A 493 1.89 25.31 -7.08
C GLY A 493 2.80 26.54 -7.19
N ASP A 494 2.85 27.34 -6.13
CA ASP A 494 3.66 28.56 -6.07
C ASP A 494 5.15 28.25 -6.31
N VAL A 495 5.77 29.07 -7.16
CA VAL A 495 7.22 29.01 -7.38
C VAL A 495 7.91 29.74 -6.23
N VAL A 496 8.84 29.05 -5.58
CA VAL A 496 9.66 29.55 -4.48
C VAL A 496 11.08 29.78 -4.98
N GLU A 497 11.55 31.02 -4.89
CA GLU A 497 12.92 31.37 -5.27
C GLU A 497 13.85 31.33 -4.05
N VAL A 498 14.99 30.68 -4.21
CA VAL A 498 16.05 30.61 -3.19
C VAL A 498 17.32 31.22 -3.75
N GLN A 499 17.82 32.25 -3.08
CA GLN A 499 19.12 32.85 -3.36
C GLN A 499 20.11 32.46 -2.26
N LEU A 500 21.15 31.71 -2.62
CA LEU A 500 22.27 31.38 -1.74
C LEU A 500 23.44 32.32 -1.99
N THR A 501 24.01 32.90 -0.93
CA THR A 501 25.23 33.70 -0.96
C THR A 501 26.32 33.00 -0.16
N GLN A 502 27.34 32.47 -0.84
CA GLN A 502 28.48 31.81 -0.19
C GLN A 502 29.42 32.86 0.45
N ARG A 503 29.60 32.77 1.77
CA ARG A 503 30.48 33.62 2.57
C ARG A 503 31.81 32.95 2.91
N GLY A 504 31.83 31.62 2.95
CA GLY A 504 33.02 30.81 3.18
C GLY A 504 32.84 29.39 2.63
N THR A 505 33.78 28.49 2.89
CA THR A 505 33.76 27.12 2.33
C THR A 505 32.44 26.39 2.60
N SER A 506 31.93 26.49 3.83
CA SER A 506 30.68 25.85 4.28
C SER A 506 29.71 26.85 4.89
N LEU A 507 29.89 28.15 4.66
CA LEU A 507 29.10 29.23 5.28
C LEU A 507 28.32 30.00 4.22
N PHE A 508 27.02 30.13 4.42
CA PHE A 508 26.07 30.70 3.45
C PHE A 508 25.08 31.66 4.13
N ASP A 509 24.60 32.63 3.38
CA ASP A 509 23.32 33.31 3.67
C ASP A 509 22.30 32.84 2.64
N ALA A 510 21.10 32.49 3.06
CA ALA A 510 20.01 32.05 2.18
C ALA A 510 18.84 33.04 2.26
N ARG A 511 18.32 33.48 1.12
CA ARG A 511 17.11 34.30 1.03
C ARG A 511 16.05 33.56 0.25
N VAL A 512 14.87 33.39 0.83
CA VAL A 512 13.72 32.70 0.23
C VAL A 512 12.63 33.71 -0.08
N SER A 513 12.11 33.68 -1.29
CA SER A 513 11.01 34.55 -1.74
C SER A 513 9.86 33.69 -2.26
N ARG A 514 8.64 33.94 -1.77
CA ARG A 514 7.41 33.37 -2.32
C ARG A 514 6.52 34.47 -2.87
N LYS A 515 5.57 34.07 -3.71
CA LYS A 515 4.51 34.94 -4.17
C LYS A 515 3.70 35.44 -2.96
N ASP A 516 3.40 36.73 -2.93
CA ASP A 516 2.54 37.38 -1.93
C ASP A 516 3.01 37.30 -0.45
N THR A 517 4.29 36.99 -0.20
CA THR A 517 4.90 37.05 1.15
C THR A 517 6.22 37.81 1.16
N ASP A 518 6.55 38.47 2.28
CA ASP A 518 7.86 39.10 2.45
C ASP A 518 9.00 38.07 2.40
N PRO A 519 10.12 38.35 1.71
CA PRO A 519 11.24 37.43 1.65
C PRO A 519 11.85 37.16 3.01
N GLU A 520 12.06 35.88 3.33
CA GLU A 520 12.74 35.45 4.55
C GLU A 520 14.24 35.29 4.28
N THR A 521 15.08 35.65 5.26
CA THR A 521 16.54 35.52 5.15
C THR A 521 17.11 34.75 6.34
N PHE A 522 17.87 33.70 6.03
CA PHE A 522 18.65 32.91 6.96
C PHE A 522 20.12 33.30 6.82
N GLU A 523 20.65 34.01 7.81
CA GLU A 523 22.06 34.42 7.84
C GLU A 523 22.93 33.40 8.59
N ASN A 524 24.22 33.34 8.25
CA ASN A 524 25.21 32.49 8.95
C ASN A 524 24.85 30.99 8.96
N VAL A 525 24.31 30.48 7.86
CA VAL A 525 23.95 29.07 7.69
C VAL A 525 25.21 28.26 7.38
N VAL A 526 25.62 27.39 8.29
CA VAL A 526 26.74 26.47 8.07
C VAL A 526 26.20 25.15 7.53
N SER A 527 26.63 24.71 6.36
CA SER A 527 26.15 23.46 5.75
C SER A 527 27.32 22.56 5.34
N GLU A 528 27.26 21.31 5.79
CA GLU A 528 28.14 20.23 5.37
C GLU A 528 27.36 19.25 4.50
N SER A 529 27.79 19.08 3.25
CA SER A 529 27.21 18.13 2.31
C SER A 529 28.10 16.90 2.13
N ARG A 530 27.48 15.75 1.92
CA ARG A 530 28.14 14.53 1.43
C ARG A 530 27.29 13.93 0.34
N THR A 531 27.90 13.55 -0.78
CA THR A 531 27.22 12.87 -1.89
C THR A 531 27.60 11.38 -1.92
N PRO A 532 26.93 10.51 -1.14
CA PRO A 532 27.26 9.08 -1.09
C PRO A 532 26.97 8.31 -2.38
N SER A 533 26.07 8.82 -3.23
CA SER A 533 25.76 8.20 -4.52
C SER A 533 25.47 9.25 -5.59
N THR A 534 25.33 8.83 -6.85
CA THR A 534 25.01 9.76 -7.96
C THR A 534 23.64 10.41 -7.83
N THR A 535 22.72 9.81 -7.07
CA THR A 535 21.34 10.28 -6.87
C THR A 535 21.13 10.91 -5.50
N LYS A 536 21.91 10.53 -4.47
CA LYS A 536 21.71 10.94 -3.07
C LYS A 536 22.78 11.93 -2.60
N THR A 537 22.33 13.02 -1.99
CA THR A 537 23.15 13.96 -1.20
C THR A 537 22.56 14.08 0.20
N THR A 538 23.37 13.96 1.23
CA THR A 538 22.98 14.18 2.63
C THR A 538 23.59 15.48 3.14
N LEU A 539 22.83 16.25 3.89
CA LEU A 539 23.21 17.54 4.44
C LEU A 539 23.08 17.53 5.96
N THR A 540 24.04 18.15 6.64
CA THR A 540 23.89 18.62 8.02
C THR A 540 24.06 20.12 8.00
N THR A 541 22.99 20.84 8.28
CA THR A 541 22.94 22.30 8.19
C THR A 541 22.61 22.89 9.55
N PHE A 542 23.43 23.83 10.00
CA PHE A 542 23.28 24.60 11.23
C PHE A 542 22.74 25.98 10.86
N TYR A 543 21.46 26.17 11.12
CA TYR A 543 20.82 27.49 11.15
C TYR A 543 21.13 28.17 12.50
N PRO A 544 20.89 29.49 12.64
CA PRO A 544 21.15 30.21 13.89
C PRO A 544 20.48 29.61 15.13
N SER A 545 19.32 28.96 14.98
CA SER A 545 18.52 28.42 16.09
C SER A 545 18.32 26.90 16.06
N THR A 546 18.64 26.23 14.95
CA THR A 546 18.29 24.82 14.73
C THR A 546 19.36 24.10 13.91
N ARG A 547 19.51 22.79 14.16
CA ARG A 547 20.29 21.89 13.30
C ARG A 547 19.32 21.01 12.55
N ILE A 548 19.47 20.95 11.23
CA ILE A 548 18.61 20.17 10.34
C ILE A 548 19.46 19.16 9.59
N GLU A 549 19.02 17.91 9.61
CA GLU A 549 19.54 16.83 8.78
C GLU A 549 18.57 16.59 7.62
N THR A 550 19.13 16.51 6.41
CA THR A 550 18.32 16.40 5.20
C THR A 550 18.93 15.40 4.23
N THR A 551 18.09 14.53 3.67
CA THR A 551 18.43 13.73 2.50
C THR A 551 17.81 14.36 1.26
N VAL A 552 18.62 14.68 0.27
CA VAL A 552 18.21 15.15 -1.06
C VAL A 552 18.46 14.05 -2.07
N VAL A 553 17.40 13.55 -2.68
CA VAL A 553 17.48 12.52 -3.73
C VAL A 553 17.02 13.12 -5.05
N GLN A 554 17.87 13.05 -6.07
CA GLN A 554 17.56 13.47 -7.44
C GLN A 554 17.19 12.24 -8.27
N ASN A 555 16.06 12.30 -8.97
CA ASN A 555 15.64 11.19 -9.82
C ASN A 555 16.65 11.05 -10.99
N PRO A 556 17.21 9.84 -11.23
CA PRO A 556 18.17 9.65 -12.32
C PRO A 556 17.56 9.84 -13.71
N ASP A 557 16.26 9.57 -13.88
CA ASP A 557 15.55 9.67 -15.16
C ASP A 557 15.05 11.10 -15.42
N ASP A 558 14.87 11.89 -14.35
CA ASP A 558 14.39 13.27 -14.39
C ASP A 558 15.17 14.12 -13.38
N LYS A 559 16.17 14.85 -13.87
CA LYS A 559 17.05 15.65 -13.00
C LYS A 559 16.36 16.86 -12.41
N GLU A 560 15.21 17.27 -12.93
CA GLU A 560 14.44 18.39 -12.38
C GLU A 560 13.61 17.93 -11.18
N LYS A 561 13.29 16.63 -11.09
CA LYS A 561 12.61 16.04 -9.94
C LYS A 561 13.57 15.77 -8.78
N LEU A 562 13.27 16.40 -7.65
CA LEU A 562 13.97 16.24 -6.38
C LEU A 562 13.01 15.70 -5.32
N THR A 563 13.51 14.84 -4.45
CA THR A 563 12.80 14.41 -3.24
C THR A 563 13.64 14.75 -2.03
N ILE A 564 13.05 15.51 -1.11
CA ILE A 564 13.67 15.99 0.11
C ILE A 564 13.05 15.22 1.28
N PHE A 565 13.89 14.63 2.12
CA PHE A 565 13.50 14.07 3.40
C PHE A 565 14.08 14.93 4.51
N GLN A 566 13.21 15.58 5.28
CA GLN A 566 13.58 16.47 6.37
C GLN A 566 12.62 16.26 7.54
N HIS A 567 13.15 16.14 8.76
CA HIS A 567 12.35 15.90 9.98
C HIS A 567 11.36 14.73 9.82
N GLY A 568 11.74 13.70 9.06
CA GLY A 568 10.88 12.55 8.79
C GLY A 568 9.69 12.83 7.88
N VAL A 569 9.70 13.92 7.11
CA VAL A 569 8.67 14.28 6.12
C VAL A 569 9.29 14.20 4.72
N LYS A 570 8.58 13.53 3.80
CA LYS A 570 8.89 13.53 2.37
C LYS A 570 8.26 14.74 1.69
N THR A 571 9.05 15.52 0.95
CA THR A 571 8.58 16.59 0.05
C THR A 571 9.13 16.36 -1.35
N GLU A 572 8.26 16.36 -2.35
CA GLU A 572 8.67 16.30 -3.76
C GLU A 572 8.71 17.71 -4.35
N LEU A 573 9.86 18.05 -4.95
CA LEU A 573 10.10 19.35 -5.58
C LEU A 573 10.43 19.16 -7.06
N GLU A 574 10.07 20.15 -7.85
CA GLU A 574 10.49 20.34 -9.23
C GLU A 574 11.43 21.55 -9.28
N LEU A 575 12.63 21.37 -9.83
CA LEU A 575 13.58 22.44 -10.09
C LEU A 575 13.18 23.17 -11.37
N ILE A 576 12.82 24.44 -11.24
CA ILE A 576 12.37 25.26 -12.36
C ILE A 576 13.56 25.93 -13.02
N ALA A 577 13.67 25.74 -14.33
CA ALA A 577 14.65 26.45 -15.14
C ALA A 577 14.33 27.96 -15.16
N PRO A 578 15.34 28.84 -15.09
CA PRO A 578 15.10 30.27 -15.22
C PRO A 578 14.46 30.61 -16.58
N GLN A 579 13.50 31.53 -16.61
CA GLN A 579 12.79 31.95 -17.85
C GLN A 579 13.72 32.40 -18.99
N TRP A 580 14.92 32.92 -18.68
CA TRP A 580 15.92 33.29 -19.70
C TRP A 580 16.61 32.06 -20.33
N PHE A 581 16.66 30.93 -19.62
CA PHE A 581 17.23 29.66 -20.07
C PHE A 581 16.27 28.93 -21.03
N GLU A 582 14.96 28.97 -20.78
CA GLU A 582 13.94 28.49 -21.73
C GLU A 582 13.97 29.26 -23.05
N LYS A 583 14.10 30.59 -22.99
CA LYS A 583 14.30 31.45 -24.17
C LYS A 583 15.59 31.15 -24.93
N ALA A 584 16.67 30.76 -24.22
CA ALA A 584 17.95 30.42 -24.84
C ALA A 584 17.97 29.02 -25.46
N LEU A 585 17.17 28.08 -24.94
CA LEU A 585 17.01 26.73 -25.47
C LEU A 585 15.91 26.59 -26.53
N GLY A 586 15.07 27.62 -26.73
CA GLY A 586 14.00 27.59 -27.72
C GLY A 586 12.88 26.60 -27.39
N LEU A 587 12.78 26.15 -26.14
CA LEU A 587 11.71 25.27 -25.67
C LEU A 587 10.48 26.13 -25.37
N LYS A 588 9.58 26.23 -26.36
CA LYS A 588 8.21 26.68 -26.12
C LYS A 588 7.45 25.61 -25.34
N GLU A 589 6.68 26.03 -24.35
CA GLU A 589 5.65 25.22 -23.69
C GLU A 589 4.82 24.44 -24.70
N ALA A 590 4.74 23.12 -24.52
CA ALA A 590 3.86 22.25 -25.29
C ALA A 590 2.41 22.33 -24.76
N THR A 591 1.82 23.53 -24.76
CA THR A 591 0.38 23.76 -24.49
C THR A 591 -0.55 23.12 -25.54
N ALA A 592 0.03 22.48 -26.57
CA ALA A 592 -0.67 21.86 -27.68
C ALA A 592 -0.61 20.32 -27.66
N SER A 593 -0.58 19.64 -26.50
CA SER A 593 -0.61 18.17 -26.50
C SER A 593 -1.42 17.54 -25.37
N VAL A 594 -1.95 16.35 -25.64
CA VAL A 594 -2.62 15.45 -24.68
C VAL A 594 -1.73 14.26 -24.44
N VAL A 595 -1.45 13.95 -23.17
CA VAL A 595 -0.59 12.83 -22.75
C VAL A 595 -1.39 11.69 -22.14
N ALA A 596 -0.80 10.49 -22.11
CA ALA A 596 -1.35 9.32 -21.45
C ALA A 596 -1.36 9.54 -19.93
N PRO A 597 -2.52 9.48 -19.25
CA PRO A 597 -2.61 9.76 -17.82
C PRO A 597 -2.02 8.63 -16.96
N MET A 598 -1.87 7.44 -17.54
CA MET A 598 -1.38 6.23 -16.89
C MET A 598 -0.76 5.30 -17.94
N PRO A 599 0.03 4.28 -17.56
CA PRO A 599 0.44 3.24 -18.49
C PRO A 599 -0.79 2.57 -19.11
N CYS A 600 -0.84 2.51 -20.43
CA CYS A 600 -2.02 2.06 -21.14
C CYS A 600 -1.69 1.51 -22.52
N LYS A 601 -2.59 0.68 -23.05
CA LYS A 601 -2.58 0.24 -24.45
C LYS A 601 -3.59 1.06 -25.24
N ILE A 602 -3.24 1.54 -26.43
CA ILE A 602 -4.21 2.24 -27.28
C ILE A 602 -5.14 1.22 -27.94
N LEU A 603 -6.44 1.35 -27.69
CA LEU A 603 -7.46 0.50 -28.30
C LEU A 603 -7.96 1.06 -29.62
N ARG A 604 -8.11 2.38 -29.76
CA ARG A 604 -8.42 3.04 -31.04
C ARG A 604 -8.29 4.55 -30.92
N ASN A 605 -8.00 5.21 -32.03
CA ASN A 605 -8.07 6.66 -32.15
C ASN A 605 -9.47 7.05 -32.66
N GLU A 606 -10.13 7.98 -31.96
CA GLU A 606 -11.49 8.46 -32.29
C GLU A 606 -11.47 9.67 -33.23
N VAL A 607 -10.27 10.18 -33.55
CA VAL A 607 -10.05 11.33 -34.43
C VAL A 607 -8.93 11.05 -35.43
N ALA A 608 -8.88 11.83 -36.50
CA ALA A 608 -7.82 11.81 -37.52
C ALA A 608 -6.92 13.05 -37.45
N GLU A 609 -5.68 12.93 -37.95
CA GLU A 609 -4.82 14.08 -38.19
C GLU A 609 -5.49 15.06 -39.17
N GLY A 610 -5.46 16.36 -38.87
CA GLY A 610 -6.15 17.43 -39.57
C GLY A 610 -7.60 17.67 -39.13
N GLN A 611 -8.15 16.87 -38.20
CA GLN A 611 -9.53 17.02 -37.74
C GLN A 611 -9.68 18.15 -36.72
N THR A 612 -10.68 19.03 -36.91
CA THR A 612 -11.10 20.00 -35.90
C THR A 612 -11.95 19.32 -34.83
N VAL A 613 -11.63 19.56 -33.56
CA VAL A 613 -12.33 19.00 -32.39
C VAL A 613 -12.73 20.10 -31.42
N GLU A 614 -13.88 19.94 -30.78
CA GLU A 614 -14.32 20.81 -29.67
C GLU A 614 -13.85 20.24 -28.32
N LYS A 615 -13.78 21.10 -27.30
CA LYS A 615 -13.50 20.72 -25.92
C LYS A 615 -14.50 19.65 -25.47
N GLY A 616 -13.97 18.55 -24.92
CA GLY A 616 -14.74 17.38 -24.50
C GLY A 616 -14.95 16.32 -25.58
N ALA A 617 -14.58 16.58 -26.84
CA ALA A 617 -14.63 15.57 -27.90
C ALA A 617 -13.71 14.37 -27.57
N PRO A 618 -14.15 13.12 -27.83
CA PRO A 618 -13.30 11.95 -27.64
C PRO A 618 -12.13 11.96 -28.63
N LEU A 619 -10.92 11.66 -28.15
CA LEU A 619 -9.70 11.66 -28.95
C LEU A 619 -9.13 10.25 -29.13
N VAL A 620 -8.93 9.53 -28.04
CA VAL A 620 -8.30 8.20 -28.03
C VAL A 620 -8.98 7.34 -26.97
N VAL A 621 -9.24 6.08 -27.29
CA VAL A 621 -9.67 5.06 -26.31
C VAL A 621 -8.46 4.24 -25.92
N ILE A 622 -8.21 4.16 -24.62
CA ILE A 622 -7.11 3.42 -24.04
C ILE A 622 -7.64 2.28 -23.16
N GLU A 623 -6.89 1.18 -23.08
CA GLU A 623 -7.07 0.12 -22.12
C GLU A 623 -5.99 0.23 -21.05
N SER A 624 -6.42 0.34 -19.80
CA SER A 624 -5.55 0.14 -18.66
C SER A 624 -6.30 -0.69 -17.63
N MET A 625 -5.61 -1.63 -16.97
CA MET A 625 -6.23 -2.52 -15.97
C MET A 625 -7.48 -3.28 -16.48
N LYS A 626 -7.52 -3.67 -17.76
CA LYS A 626 -8.68 -4.32 -18.44
C LYS A 626 -9.96 -3.46 -18.48
N MET A 627 -9.81 -2.15 -18.31
CA MET A 627 -10.90 -1.17 -18.43
C MET A 627 -10.61 -0.21 -19.57
N GLU A 628 -11.63 0.06 -20.39
CA GLU A 628 -11.55 1.07 -21.45
C GLU A 628 -11.80 2.46 -20.87
N THR A 629 -10.92 3.41 -21.17
CA THR A 629 -11.03 4.81 -20.79
C THR A 629 -10.94 5.69 -22.02
N VAL A 630 -11.89 6.62 -22.18
CA VAL A 630 -11.91 7.57 -23.31
C VAL A 630 -11.21 8.86 -22.89
N ILE A 631 -10.07 9.15 -23.53
CA ILE A 631 -9.36 10.41 -23.38
C ILE A 631 -10.04 11.46 -24.24
N ARG A 632 -10.43 12.58 -23.63
CA ARG A 632 -11.20 13.67 -24.27
C ARG A 632 -10.35 14.93 -24.42
N SER A 633 -10.71 15.75 -25.40
CA SER A 633 -10.03 17.01 -25.70
C SER A 633 -10.18 18.01 -24.55
N PRO A 634 -9.09 18.60 -24.03
CA PRO A 634 -9.18 19.64 -22.99
C PRO A 634 -9.54 21.03 -23.56
N GLN A 635 -9.43 21.21 -24.88
CA GLN A 635 -9.61 22.48 -25.59
C GLN A 635 -10.21 22.29 -26.99
N ASP A 636 -10.66 23.37 -27.61
CA ASP A 636 -10.97 23.39 -29.04
C ASP A 636 -9.66 23.44 -29.84
N GLY A 637 -9.57 22.75 -30.98
CA GLY A 637 -8.36 22.80 -31.81
C GLY A 637 -8.36 21.86 -33.00
N VAL A 638 -7.31 21.94 -33.81
CA VAL A 638 -7.06 21.03 -34.95
C VAL A 638 -6.01 20.00 -34.55
N ILE A 639 -6.26 18.72 -34.79
CA ILE A 639 -5.30 17.65 -34.50
C ILE A 639 -4.13 17.72 -35.49
N LYS A 640 -2.94 18.10 -35.03
CA LYS A 640 -1.72 18.10 -35.83
C LYS A 640 -1.18 16.69 -36.07
N LYS A 641 -1.19 15.86 -35.02
CA LYS A 641 -0.58 14.51 -35.07
C LYS A 641 -1.16 13.56 -34.03
N LEU A 642 -1.33 12.30 -34.41
CA LEU A 642 -1.54 11.19 -33.48
C LEU A 642 -0.19 10.48 -33.27
N ALA A 643 0.31 10.51 -32.05
CA ALA A 643 1.67 10.05 -31.76
C ALA A 643 1.82 8.52 -31.82
N HIS A 644 0.71 7.78 -31.70
CA HIS A 644 0.67 6.33 -31.55
C HIS A 644 -0.50 5.69 -32.29
N LYS A 645 -0.33 4.40 -32.63
CA LYS A 645 -1.31 3.59 -33.36
C LYS A 645 -2.05 2.65 -32.41
N GLU A 646 -3.21 2.16 -32.87
CA GLU A 646 -3.94 1.09 -32.19
C GLU A 646 -3.03 -0.12 -31.95
N GLY A 647 -3.03 -0.62 -30.72
CA GLY A 647 -2.17 -1.70 -30.24
C GLY A 647 -0.90 -1.26 -29.51
N ASP A 648 -0.48 0.00 -29.64
CA ASP A 648 0.73 0.52 -28.97
C ASP A 648 0.56 0.59 -27.46
N ILE A 649 1.64 0.31 -26.72
CA ILE A 649 1.70 0.43 -25.26
C ILE A 649 2.48 1.69 -24.90
N CYS A 650 1.82 2.59 -24.17
CA CYS A 650 2.33 3.88 -23.75
C CYS A 650 2.55 3.90 -22.23
N LYS A 651 3.59 4.58 -21.76
CA LYS A 651 3.78 4.88 -20.34
C LYS A 651 3.01 6.13 -19.94
N ALA A 652 2.76 6.34 -18.65
CA ALA A 652 2.23 7.62 -18.16
C ALA A 652 3.12 8.79 -18.64
N GLY A 653 2.48 9.90 -19.03
CA GLY A 653 3.14 11.09 -19.57
C GLY A 653 3.54 11.01 -21.05
N THR A 654 3.34 9.88 -21.73
CA THR A 654 3.61 9.77 -23.17
C THR A 654 2.60 10.58 -23.97
N VAL A 655 3.04 11.42 -24.91
CA VAL A 655 2.14 12.20 -25.77
C VAL A 655 1.28 11.26 -26.62
N LEU A 656 -0.04 11.46 -26.59
CA LEU A 656 -1.03 10.73 -27.40
C LEU A 656 -1.45 11.55 -28.62
N VAL A 657 -1.75 12.84 -28.42
CA VAL A 657 -2.29 13.73 -29.45
C VAL A 657 -1.58 15.08 -29.39
N LEU A 658 -1.23 15.64 -30.55
CA LEU A 658 -0.72 17.00 -30.69
C LEU A 658 -1.73 17.85 -31.46
N PHE A 659 -1.95 19.08 -31.02
CA PHE A 659 -2.75 20.10 -31.69
C PHE A 659 -1.88 21.00 -32.57
N GLU A 660 -2.48 21.68 -33.55
CA GLU A 660 -1.84 22.76 -34.29
C GLU A 660 -1.64 23.99 -33.39
N GLU A 661 -0.50 24.69 -33.55
CA GLU A 661 -0.26 25.95 -32.84
C GLU A 661 -1.20 27.02 -33.42
N GLY A 662 -2.03 27.64 -32.58
CA GLY A 662 -2.89 28.75 -32.98
C GLY A 662 -2.04 29.91 -33.50
N GLN A 663 -2.33 30.40 -34.71
CA GLN A 663 -1.76 31.67 -35.18
C GLN A 663 -2.30 32.80 -34.28
N GLU A 664 -1.42 33.40 -33.47
CA GLU A 664 -1.69 34.69 -32.84
C GLU A 664 -2.03 35.70 -33.95
N HIS A 665 -3.30 36.13 -33.99
CA HIS A 665 -3.69 37.30 -34.76
C HIS A 665 -2.95 38.52 -34.20
N ILE A 666 -1.91 38.95 -34.92
CA ILE A 666 -1.34 40.29 -34.76
C ILE A 666 -2.36 41.26 -35.36
N GLU A 667 -3.22 41.84 -34.52
CA GLU A 667 -3.95 43.06 -34.88
C GLU A 667 -3.07 44.28 -34.58
N GLN A 668 -2.95 45.13 -35.59
CA GLN A 668 -2.18 46.38 -35.63
C GLN A 668 -2.80 47.50 -34.80
#